data_AF-A0A453P8R4-F1
#
_entry.id   AF-A0A453P8R4-F1
#
_cell.length_a   1.000
_cell.length_b   1.000
_cell.length_c   1.000
_cell.angle_alpha   90.00
_cell.angle_beta   90.00
_cell.angle_gamma   90.00
#
_symmetry.space_group_name_H-M   'P 1'
#
loop_
_entity.id
_entity.type
_entity.pdbx_description
1 polymer ?
#
loop_
_entity_poly.entity_id
_entity_poly.type
_entity_poly.pdbx_seq_one_letter_code
_entity_poly.pdbx_strand_id
1 'polypeptide(L)'
;TLDFAVIKYRNQKLSEQLEVHKSEYHALEGKFDDLKQKQKSHHETQDLVNKSWQHLVRDLKAISVCKSGSQNSSCSAVPSNESTDGACIRKDKDFLSRLVETGATESSGCHLENHVHSSTTDVLQNILFSSNDSWHANEKLPLDHFTALPEDERIRELRSTASEISLELTDAVRALGDLHLKHRQLTEKHHEERYLNARSKAEQKRLKEELASAAAELEESNHKLAVLKAQGDTTHGTPILFPTLGNKSFPQDNVRDKQKELQDLGASHKEFMGLISQRLAEIRRLHEERIEILNKLATFQNILTDLKSISSSKAFQVLKDQLQKSQAELDQCRTLLEKLQVNKDKLIWQEREINVKVDLSGIPHRVSLNCESTLAVLDQNLRKVVDEKNMLALKLEESSREPGRNQTISEFKALVSSLPEEMGAMQTELSKYKDDASELHSLRAEVRSISDILARNEHAINESLCKSTRAGPEVRDLRSRVHELRQTNCELKLFVEMYKRESTDSRDVLESKDREYCEWARAHSLKSSLDDSRLEQRVKAAIEAEATSQQRLANGEAQIAELRGKMESARRDIGSLSELLKSKHEEGEAYLSEIESIGQAYEDIQTQNQQLLQQIIERDDHNTKIFMEGVKVKQAQDTLHLELCNLNRNLRQAKGLMDLYKDKISQLDDKLKVWSEQTARLSEDGRRHSVSSGNAQRKLADVLGEAQQLRQSMDQVQSNVGRSRLEVAGLLVELEKDRFSKRRTEDDLESLSRKASSLRAKTEGSSVLEKVHQEVNEYRGILKCGVCRDRQKEVVITKCYHLFCNDCIQKLLRNRQRRCPSCALSFGANDVKPIYI
;
A
#
# COMPACT_ATOMS: atom_id res chain seq x y z
N THR A 1 -14.84 79.77 29.27
CA THR A 1 -13.64 79.36 28.51
C THR A 1 -13.52 77.86 28.62
N LEU A 2 -13.99 77.11 27.62
CA LEU A 2 -13.89 75.65 27.59
C LEU A 2 -12.42 75.26 27.40
N ASP A 3 -11.93 74.43 28.32
CA ASP A 3 -10.52 74.10 28.52
C ASP A 3 -9.92 73.41 27.27
N PHE A 4 -8.93 74.06 26.66
CA PHE A 4 -8.27 73.63 25.43
C PHE A 4 -7.71 72.20 25.52
N ALA A 5 -7.34 71.77 26.73
CA ALA A 5 -6.86 70.41 27.00
C ALA A 5 -7.95 69.34 26.76
N VAL A 6 -9.20 69.62 27.13
CA VAL A 6 -10.31 68.67 26.97
C VAL A 6 -10.68 68.49 25.49
N ILE A 7 -10.66 69.59 24.73
CA ILE A 7 -10.91 69.56 23.28
C ILE A 7 -9.78 68.82 22.56
N LYS A 8 -8.51 69.05 22.96
CA LYS A 8 -7.36 68.35 22.40
C LYS A 8 -7.43 66.84 22.66
N TYR A 9 -7.80 66.42 23.87
CA TYR A 9 -7.97 65.01 24.21
C TYR A 9 -9.12 64.35 23.45
N ARG A 10 -10.28 65.03 23.32
CA ARG A 10 -11.41 64.52 22.52
C ARG A 10 -11.06 64.40 21.04
N ASN A 11 -10.37 65.39 20.46
CA ASN A 11 -9.94 65.32 19.06
C ASN A 11 -8.90 64.22 18.84
N GLN A 12 -8.00 63.98 19.79
CA GLN A 12 -7.04 62.89 19.70
C GLN A 12 -7.75 61.52 19.74
N LYS A 13 -8.71 61.34 20.65
CA LYS A 13 -9.49 60.10 20.75
C LYS A 13 -10.38 59.85 19.53
N LEU A 14 -10.96 60.90 18.95
CA LEU A 14 -11.70 60.83 17.70
C LEU A 14 -10.79 60.49 16.52
N SER A 15 -9.57 61.04 16.48
CA SER A 15 -8.58 60.71 15.44
C SER A 15 -8.13 59.25 15.53
N GLU A 16 -7.94 58.72 16.75
CA GLU A 16 -7.61 57.31 16.97
C GLU A 16 -8.76 56.39 16.54
N GLN A 17 -10.00 56.75 16.87
CA GLN A 17 -11.20 56.01 16.41
C GLN A 17 -11.35 56.06 14.89
N LEU A 18 -11.08 57.20 14.26
CA LEU A 18 -11.15 57.35 12.81
C LEU A 18 -10.11 56.44 12.13
N GLU A 19 -8.92 56.31 12.71
CA GLU A 19 -7.86 55.49 12.13
C GLU A 19 -8.12 53.99 12.28
N VAL A 20 -8.73 53.58 13.40
CA VAL A 20 -9.26 52.21 13.57
C VAL A 20 -10.32 51.92 12.51
N HIS A 21 -11.31 52.80 12.32
CA HIS A 21 -12.33 52.60 11.30
C HIS A 21 -11.80 52.60 9.87
N LYS A 22 -10.77 53.39 9.54
CA LYS A 22 -10.09 53.30 8.23
C LYS A 22 -9.40 51.96 8.04
N SER A 23 -8.75 51.43 9.07
CA SER A 23 -8.10 50.13 9.01
C SER A 23 -9.10 48.99 8.83
N GLU A 24 -10.26 49.07 9.49
CA GLU A 24 -11.36 48.12 9.33
C GLU A 24 -11.98 48.21 7.93
N TYR A 25 -12.16 49.43 7.41
CA TYR A 25 -12.66 49.67 6.06
C TYR A 25 -11.73 49.06 5.01
N HIS A 26 -10.41 49.31 5.08
CA HIS A 26 -9.45 48.71 4.15
C HIS A 26 -9.37 47.19 4.27
N ALA A 27 -9.52 46.63 5.48
CA ALA A 27 -9.58 45.18 5.66
C ALA A 27 -10.85 44.56 5.05
N LEU A 28 -11.97 45.27 5.07
CA LEU A 28 -13.21 44.85 4.41
C LEU A 28 -13.13 45.01 2.89
N GLU A 29 -12.51 46.08 2.41
CA GLU A 29 -12.26 46.36 0.99
C GLU A 29 -11.35 45.28 0.37
N GLY A 30 -10.25 44.91 1.05
CA GLY A 30 -9.39 43.80 0.62
C GLY A 30 -10.11 42.44 0.59
N LYS A 31 -10.98 42.15 1.57
CA LYS A 31 -11.82 40.94 1.56
C LYS A 31 -12.83 40.94 0.41
N PHE A 32 -13.38 42.10 0.08
CA PHE A 32 -14.31 42.26 -1.03
C PHE A 32 -13.61 42.01 -2.37
N ASP A 33 -12.40 42.54 -2.56
CA ASP A 33 -11.60 42.32 -3.76
C ASP A 33 -11.16 40.85 -3.91
N ASP A 34 -10.76 40.21 -2.81
CA ASP A 34 -10.48 38.76 -2.78
C ASP A 34 -11.69 37.92 -3.20
N LEU A 35 -12.88 38.26 -2.71
CA LEU A 35 -14.13 37.59 -3.09
C LEU A 35 -14.47 37.81 -4.56
N LYS A 36 -14.24 39.02 -5.07
CA LYS A 36 -14.46 39.36 -6.48
C LYS A 36 -13.48 38.62 -7.40
N GLN A 37 -12.23 38.46 -6.99
CA GLN A 37 -11.24 37.68 -7.73
C GLN A 37 -11.55 36.19 -7.71
N LYS A 38 -12.00 35.64 -6.57
CA LYS A 38 -12.50 34.27 -6.48
C LYS A 38 -13.72 34.05 -7.38
N GLN A 39 -14.68 34.98 -7.37
CA GLN A 39 -15.84 34.92 -8.25
C GLN A 39 -15.44 34.94 -9.74
N LYS A 40 -14.46 35.77 -10.12
CA LYS A 40 -13.91 35.78 -11.48
C LYS A 40 -13.26 34.44 -11.85
N SER A 41 -12.45 33.87 -10.96
CA SER A 41 -11.83 32.55 -11.19
C SER A 41 -12.86 31.41 -11.30
N HIS A 42 -13.95 31.48 -10.54
CA HIS A 42 -15.07 30.54 -10.66
C HIS A 42 -15.80 30.69 -12.00
N HIS A 43 -16.03 31.92 -12.46
CA HIS A 43 -16.64 32.16 -13.76
C HIS A 43 -15.73 31.68 -14.92
N GLU A 44 -14.42 31.89 -14.83
CA GLU A 44 -13.45 31.40 -15.80
C GLU A 44 -13.42 29.86 -15.84
N THR A 45 -13.49 29.22 -14.66
CA THR A 45 -13.59 27.75 -14.55
C THR A 45 -14.89 27.23 -15.13
N GLN A 46 -16.01 27.90 -14.85
CA GLN A 46 -17.32 27.54 -15.38
C GLN A 46 -17.37 27.69 -16.90
N ASP A 47 -16.80 28.76 -17.46
CA ASP A 47 -16.68 28.95 -18.90
C ASP A 47 -15.79 27.89 -19.55
N LEU A 48 -14.70 27.49 -18.89
CA LEU A 48 -13.83 26.41 -19.38
C LEU A 48 -14.58 25.07 -19.40
N VAL A 49 -15.27 24.72 -18.31
CA VAL A 49 -16.10 23.51 -18.23
C VAL A 49 -17.20 23.54 -19.28
N ASN A 50 -17.86 24.68 -19.49
CA ASN A 50 -18.92 24.81 -20.48
C ASN A 50 -18.37 24.69 -21.91
N LYS A 51 -17.18 25.23 -22.20
CA LYS A 51 -16.49 25.04 -23.48
C LYS A 51 -16.09 23.59 -23.72
N SER A 52 -15.53 22.91 -22.71
CA SER A 52 -15.20 21.48 -22.78
C SER A 52 -16.44 20.62 -22.97
N TRP A 53 -17.54 20.94 -22.29
CA TRP A 53 -18.83 20.26 -22.45
C TRP A 53 -19.41 20.46 -23.84
N GLN A 54 -19.39 21.69 -24.36
CA GLN A 54 -19.81 21.97 -25.73
C GLN A 54 -18.93 21.28 -26.76
N HIS A 55 -17.62 21.14 -26.51
CA HIS A 55 -16.71 20.37 -27.36
C HIS A 55 -17.09 18.89 -27.38
N LEU A 56 -17.30 18.29 -26.21
CA LEU A 56 -17.75 16.90 -26.06
C LEU A 56 -19.07 16.65 -26.78
N VAL A 57 -20.06 17.55 -26.63
CA VAL A 57 -21.34 17.45 -27.33
C VAL A 57 -21.14 17.55 -28.85
N ARG A 58 -20.23 18.41 -29.31
CA ARG A 58 -19.90 18.56 -30.74
C ARG A 58 -19.22 17.31 -31.30
N ASP A 59 -18.30 16.72 -30.55
CA ASP A 59 -17.59 15.49 -30.91
C ASP A 59 -18.56 14.29 -30.95
N LEU A 60 -19.44 14.16 -29.95
CA LEU A 60 -20.51 13.14 -29.93
C LEU A 60 -21.49 13.31 -31.09
N LYS A 61 -21.82 14.56 -31.45
CA LYS A 61 -22.67 14.86 -32.60
C LYS A 61 -21.96 14.52 -33.93
N ALA A 62 -20.67 14.77 -34.06
CA ALA A 62 -19.89 14.37 -35.23
C ALA A 62 -19.82 12.84 -35.38
N ILE A 63 -19.64 12.10 -34.28
CA ILE A 63 -19.66 10.63 -34.26
C ILE A 63 -21.06 10.09 -34.66
N SER A 64 -22.14 10.77 -34.24
CA SER A 64 -23.50 10.39 -34.64
C SER A 64 -23.78 10.56 -36.15
N VAL A 65 -23.21 11.60 -36.78
CA VAL A 65 -23.38 11.87 -38.22
C VAL A 65 -22.54 10.92 -39.08
N CYS A 66 -21.37 10.48 -38.60
CA CYS A 66 -20.53 9.52 -39.32
C CYS A 66 -21.15 8.12 -39.44
N LYS A 67 -22.04 7.71 -38.52
CA LYS A 67 -22.73 6.41 -38.59
C LYS A 67 -24.06 6.41 -39.35
N SER A 68 -24.72 7.57 -39.48
CA SER A 68 -25.94 7.68 -40.31
C SER A 68 -25.64 7.75 -41.82
N GLY A 69 -24.40 8.05 -42.22
CA GLY A 69 -24.00 8.21 -43.62
C GLY A 69 -23.62 6.92 -44.37
N SER A 70 -23.62 5.76 -43.71
CA SER A 70 -23.29 4.46 -44.35
C SER A 70 -24.51 3.54 -44.38
N GLN A 71 -25.55 3.98 -45.07
CA GLN A 71 -26.58 3.08 -45.60
C GLN A 71 -26.62 3.24 -47.11
N ASN A 72 -25.73 2.54 -47.80
CA ASN A 72 -25.94 2.22 -49.21
C ASN A 72 -26.47 0.79 -49.33
N SER A 73 -27.76 0.73 -49.66
CA SER A 73 -28.47 -0.23 -50.50
C SER A 73 -27.78 -1.56 -50.82
N SER A 74 -28.38 -2.66 -50.32
CA SER A 74 -28.93 -3.78 -51.12
C SER A 74 -28.81 -5.13 -50.40
N CYS A 75 -29.91 -5.62 -49.83
CA CYS A 75 -30.45 -6.93 -50.22
C CYS A 75 -31.80 -7.18 -49.54
N SER A 76 -32.77 -7.29 -50.44
CA SER A 76 -34.13 -7.84 -50.38
C SER A 76 -34.44 -8.85 -49.27
N ALA A 77 -35.63 -8.64 -48.70
CA ALA A 77 -36.37 -9.51 -47.82
C ALA A 77 -36.68 -10.90 -48.41
N VAL A 78 -36.63 -11.92 -47.54
CA VAL A 78 -37.45 -13.13 -47.61
C VAL A 78 -37.88 -13.49 -46.17
N PRO A 79 -39.17 -13.76 -45.90
CA PRO A 79 -39.65 -14.15 -44.58
C PRO A 79 -39.73 -15.68 -44.45
N SER A 80 -39.18 -16.23 -43.37
CA SER A 80 -39.41 -17.63 -42.99
C SER A 80 -39.62 -17.72 -41.48
N ASN A 81 -40.83 -18.14 -41.12
CA ASN A 81 -41.19 -18.61 -39.79
C ASN A 81 -40.34 -19.81 -39.39
N GLU A 82 -39.86 -19.86 -38.15
CA GLU A 82 -40.04 -21.03 -37.28
C GLU A 82 -39.68 -20.72 -35.83
N SER A 83 -40.47 -21.31 -34.95
CA SER A 83 -40.47 -21.19 -33.49
C SER A 83 -39.27 -21.88 -32.85
N THR A 84 -38.66 -21.27 -31.82
CA THR A 84 -38.39 -21.98 -30.56
C THR A 84 -38.14 -21.00 -29.42
N ASP A 85 -38.62 -21.42 -28.26
CA ASP A 85 -38.71 -20.77 -26.96
C ASP A 85 -37.40 -20.17 -26.45
N GLY A 86 -37.48 -18.98 -25.86
CA GLY A 86 -36.35 -18.28 -25.23
C GLY A 86 -36.72 -16.85 -24.83
N ALA A 87 -36.89 -16.61 -23.54
CA ALA A 87 -37.42 -15.39 -22.93
C ALA A 87 -36.96 -14.07 -23.60
N CYS A 88 -37.87 -13.47 -24.35
CA CYS A 88 -37.70 -12.13 -24.92
C CYS A 88 -38.03 -11.08 -23.85
N ILE A 89 -37.03 -10.29 -23.43
CA ILE A 89 -37.22 -9.13 -22.58
C ILE A 89 -38.08 -8.12 -23.36
N ARG A 90 -39.29 -7.89 -22.85
CA ARG A 90 -40.29 -6.96 -23.38
C ARG A 90 -39.68 -5.56 -23.51
N LYS A 91 -39.69 -5.01 -24.72
CA LYS A 91 -39.27 -3.63 -25.05
C LYS A 91 -40.12 -2.64 -24.25
N ASP A 92 -39.54 -2.02 -23.22
CA ASP A 92 -40.13 -0.87 -22.52
C ASP A 92 -40.07 0.38 -23.40
N LYS A 93 -40.98 0.45 -24.37
CA LYS A 93 -41.37 1.73 -25.00
C LYS A 93 -42.11 2.65 -24.01
N ASP A 94 -42.55 2.12 -22.87
CA ASP A 94 -43.29 2.85 -21.83
C ASP A 94 -42.41 3.71 -20.92
N PHE A 95 -41.10 3.46 -20.85
CA PHE A 95 -40.19 4.20 -19.96
C PHE A 95 -39.83 5.59 -20.51
N LEU A 96 -39.64 5.71 -21.83
CA LEU A 96 -39.19 6.95 -22.46
C LEU A 96 -40.33 7.97 -22.64
N SER A 97 -41.57 7.50 -22.83
CA SER A 97 -42.75 8.37 -22.87
C SER A 97 -43.01 9.04 -21.51
N ARG A 98 -42.80 8.29 -20.41
CA ARG A 98 -42.98 8.82 -19.04
C ARG A 98 -41.94 9.86 -18.64
N LEU A 99 -40.72 9.77 -19.18
CA LEU A 99 -39.67 10.77 -18.90
C LEU A 99 -39.99 12.14 -19.50
N VAL A 100 -40.72 12.17 -20.62
CA VAL A 100 -41.20 13.40 -21.26
C VAL A 100 -42.47 13.93 -20.57
N GLU A 101 -43.36 13.04 -20.10
CA GLU A 101 -44.64 13.41 -19.48
C GLU A 101 -44.55 13.88 -18.01
N THR A 102 -43.47 13.56 -17.26
CA THR A 102 -43.29 14.10 -15.89
C THR A 102 -42.86 15.56 -15.81
N GLY A 103 -42.81 16.27 -16.94
CA GLY A 103 -42.73 17.73 -16.96
C GLY A 103 -44.07 18.38 -16.60
N ALA A 104 -44.47 18.35 -15.33
CA ALA A 104 -45.53 19.24 -14.81
C ALA A 104 -44.88 20.58 -14.43
N THR A 105 -44.85 21.60 -15.30
CA THR A 105 -45.90 22.63 -15.42
C THR A 105 -46.78 22.77 -14.20
N GLU A 106 -46.44 23.73 -13.33
CA GLU A 106 -47.31 24.86 -12.92
C GLU A 106 -46.62 25.62 -11.76
N SER A 107 -46.05 26.79 -12.07
CA SER A 107 -45.88 27.98 -11.20
C SER A 107 -44.55 28.72 -11.46
N SER A 108 -44.67 29.81 -12.21
CA SER A 108 -43.89 31.06 -12.16
C SER A 108 -42.35 31.02 -12.33
N GLY A 109 -41.92 31.29 -13.56
CA GLY A 109 -40.98 32.38 -13.86
C GLY A 109 -39.49 32.15 -13.66
N CYS A 110 -38.81 31.59 -14.67
CA CYS A 110 -37.48 32.04 -15.14
C CYS A 110 -37.14 31.35 -16.48
N HIS A 111 -37.35 32.08 -17.58
CA HIS A 111 -36.92 31.69 -18.93
C HIS A 111 -35.40 31.89 -19.06
N LEU A 112 -34.56 30.85 -18.83
CA LEU A 112 -33.25 30.76 -19.48
C LEU A 112 -32.51 29.40 -19.33
N GLU A 113 -33.16 28.22 -19.41
CA GLU A 113 -32.38 26.96 -19.32
C GLU A 113 -33.00 25.73 -20.03
N ASN A 114 -33.94 25.93 -20.95
CA ASN A 114 -34.64 24.80 -21.61
C ASN A 114 -34.01 24.32 -22.92
N HIS A 115 -33.02 25.02 -23.49
CA HIS A 115 -32.47 24.66 -24.81
C HIS A 115 -31.31 23.64 -24.77
N VAL A 116 -30.64 23.47 -23.63
CA VAL A 116 -29.48 22.56 -23.53
C VAL A 116 -29.90 21.12 -23.22
N HIS A 117 -31.01 20.94 -22.49
CA HIS A 117 -31.46 19.61 -22.09
C HIS A 117 -32.13 18.81 -23.22
N SER A 118 -32.88 19.44 -24.15
CA SER A 118 -33.53 18.69 -25.24
C SER A 118 -32.51 18.13 -26.25
N SER A 119 -31.54 18.94 -26.69
CA SER A 119 -30.53 18.52 -27.66
C SER A 119 -29.61 17.41 -27.13
N THR A 120 -29.39 17.33 -25.83
CA THR A 120 -28.54 16.29 -25.21
C THR A 120 -29.31 14.96 -25.12
N THR A 121 -30.61 15.03 -24.87
CA THR A 121 -31.50 13.86 -24.77
C THR A 121 -31.72 13.22 -26.13
N ASP A 122 -31.91 14.02 -27.19
CA ASP A 122 -32.07 13.52 -28.57
C ASP A 122 -30.80 12.87 -29.12
N VAL A 123 -29.62 13.41 -28.79
CA VAL A 123 -28.32 12.84 -29.19
C VAL A 123 -28.07 11.51 -28.47
N LEU A 124 -28.38 11.44 -27.18
CA LEU A 124 -28.28 10.20 -26.40
C LEU A 124 -29.30 9.14 -26.86
N GLN A 125 -30.52 9.53 -27.20
CA GLN A 125 -31.53 8.62 -27.77
C GLN A 125 -31.06 8.03 -29.10
N ASN A 126 -30.55 8.85 -30.02
CA ASN A 126 -30.08 8.36 -31.31
C ASN A 126 -28.85 7.45 -31.19
N ILE A 127 -27.92 7.77 -30.26
CA ILE A 127 -26.74 6.93 -30.01
C ILE A 127 -27.15 5.60 -29.36
N LEU A 128 -28.07 5.59 -28.40
CA LEU A 128 -28.54 4.38 -27.73
C LEU A 128 -29.35 3.47 -28.68
N PHE A 129 -30.26 4.03 -29.49
CA PHE A 129 -31.02 3.24 -30.47
C PHE A 129 -30.13 2.71 -31.60
N SER A 130 -29.24 3.54 -32.17
CA SER A 130 -28.29 3.10 -33.20
C SER A 130 -27.29 2.07 -32.69
N SER A 131 -26.85 2.21 -31.44
CA SER A 131 -25.96 1.23 -30.82
C SER A 131 -26.70 -0.07 -30.58
N ASN A 132 -27.84 -0.06 -29.90
CA ASN A 132 -28.51 -1.30 -29.48
C ASN A 132 -28.93 -2.19 -30.67
N ASP A 133 -29.34 -1.60 -31.80
CA ASP A 133 -29.67 -2.34 -33.03
C ASP A 133 -28.42 -2.86 -33.76
N SER A 134 -27.30 -2.11 -33.74
CA SER A 134 -26.00 -2.57 -34.28
C SER A 134 -25.33 -3.63 -33.41
N TRP A 135 -25.58 -3.61 -32.10
CA TRP A 135 -24.99 -4.53 -31.12
C TRP A 135 -25.56 -5.93 -31.24
N HIS A 136 -26.89 -6.09 -31.33
CA HIS A 136 -27.51 -7.39 -31.56
C HIS A 136 -27.21 -7.99 -32.94
N ALA A 137 -26.94 -7.15 -33.95
CA ALA A 137 -26.49 -7.62 -35.26
C ALA A 137 -25.02 -8.10 -35.24
N ASN A 138 -24.14 -7.41 -34.49
CA ASN A 138 -22.72 -7.76 -34.40
C ASN A 138 -22.37 -8.81 -33.34
N GLU A 139 -23.28 -9.18 -32.43
CA GLU A 139 -23.05 -10.26 -31.48
C GLU A 139 -23.18 -11.64 -32.14
N LYS A 140 -24.02 -11.76 -33.19
CA LYS A 140 -24.20 -13.01 -33.96
C LYS A 140 -23.25 -13.19 -35.14
N LEU A 141 -22.77 -12.11 -35.78
CA LEU A 141 -22.03 -12.23 -37.05
C LEU A 141 -20.57 -12.71 -36.96
N PRO A 142 -19.76 -12.40 -35.93
CA PRO A 142 -18.35 -12.82 -35.89
C PRO A 142 -18.20 -14.28 -35.47
N LEU A 143 -19.00 -14.76 -34.50
CA LEU A 143 -18.76 -16.08 -33.90
C LEU A 143 -19.07 -17.23 -34.88
N ASP A 144 -20.09 -17.08 -35.73
CA ASP A 144 -20.51 -18.10 -36.68
C ASP A 144 -19.61 -18.18 -37.94
N HIS A 145 -18.96 -17.07 -38.34
CA HIS A 145 -18.04 -17.07 -39.49
C HIS A 145 -16.66 -17.63 -39.15
N PHE A 146 -16.17 -17.47 -37.92
CA PHE A 146 -14.86 -18.00 -37.52
C PHE A 146 -14.87 -19.51 -37.27
N THR A 147 -16.03 -20.14 -37.07
CA THR A 147 -16.16 -21.59 -36.89
C THR A 147 -16.08 -22.41 -38.18
N ALA A 148 -16.17 -21.77 -39.35
CA ALA A 148 -16.24 -22.46 -40.65
C ALA A 148 -14.94 -22.43 -41.48
N LEU A 149 -13.86 -21.81 -40.99
CA LEU A 149 -12.58 -21.66 -41.71
C LEU A 149 -11.48 -22.58 -41.14
N PRO A 150 -10.56 -23.12 -41.98
CA PRO A 150 -9.46 -23.97 -41.52
C PRO A 150 -8.56 -23.25 -40.52
N GLU A 151 -8.09 -23.94 -39.47
CA GLU A 151 -7.22 -23.36 -38.44
C GLU A 151 -5.86 -22.95 -38.99
N ASP A 152 -5.71 -21.66 -39.31
CA ASP A 152 -4.42 -21.00 -39.55
C ASP A 152 -4.03 -20.15 -38.32
N GLU A 153 -2.73 -20.00 -38.05
CA GLU A 153 -2.18 -19.28 -36.88
C GLU A 153 -2.75 -17.85 -36.77
N ARG A 154 -2.92 -17.19 -37.92
CA ARG A 154 -3.49 -15.84 -38.02
C ARG A 154 -4.97 -15.76 -37.65
N ILE A 155 -5.74 -16.83 -37.90
CA ILE A 155 -7.16 -16.90 -37.54
C ILE A 155 -7.31 -17.07 -36.03
N ARG A 156 -6.36 -17.77 -35.39
CA ARG A 156 -6.29 -17.91 -33.92
C ARG A 156 -5.98 -16.58 -33.23
N GLU A 157 -5.03 -15.81 -33.76
CA GLU A 157 -4.71 -14.46 -33.29
C GLU A 157 -5.88 -13.48 -33.48
N LEU A 158 -6.54 -13.51 -34.65
CA LEU A 158 -7.75 -12.71 -34.90
C LEU A 158 -8.91 -13.06 -33.95
N ARG A 159 -9.08 -14.34 -33.62
CA ARG A 159 -10.10 -14.78 -32.65
C ARG A 159 -9.76 -14.34 -31.23
N SER A 160 -8.49 -14.42 -30.83
CA SER A 160 -8.02 -13.95 -29.53
C SER A 160 -8.26 -12.45 -29.37
N THR A 161 -7.83 -11.65 -30.34
CA THR A 161 -8.01 -10.20 -30.33
C THR A 161 -9.49 -9.79 -30.38
N ALA A 162 -10.31 -10.48 -31.17
CA ALA A 162 -11.76 -10.26 -31.17
C ALA A 162 -12.41 -10.58 -29.80
N SER A 163 -11.94 -11.63 -29.12
CA SER A 163 -12.43 -11.99 -27.78
C SER A 163 -12.00 -10.98 -26.71
N GLU A 164 -10.77 -10.47 -26.78
CA GLU A 164 -10.26 -9.40 -25.90
C GLU A 164 -11.06 -8.10 -26.09
N ILE A 165 -11.28 -7.68 -27.34
CA ILE A 165 -12.08 -6.48 -27.65
C ILE A 165 -13.53 -6.65 -27.16
N SER A 166 -14.13 -7.84 -27.32
CA SER A 166 -15.47 -8.13 -26.81
C SER A 166 -15.55 -8.04 -25.28
N LEU A 167 -14.51 -8.52 -24.58
CA LEU A 167 -14.41 -8.45 -23.13
C LEU A 167 -14.28 -7.00 -22.66
N GLU A 168 -13.36 -6.24 -23.25
CA GLU A 168 -13.14 -4.82 -22.93
C GLU A 168 -14.41 -3.98 -23.16
N LEU A 169 -15.13 -4.27 -24.25
CA LEU A 169 -16.36 -3.57 -24.59
C LEU A 169 -17.50 -3.93 -23.63
N THR A 170 -17.58 -5.19 -23.18
CA THR A 170 -18.54 -5.62 -22.15
C THR A 170 -18.25 -4.96 -20.80
N ASP A 171 -16.97 -4.83 -20.45
CA ASP A 171 -16.53 -4.14 -19.23
C ASP A 171 -16.83 -2.64 -19.30
N ALA A 172 -16.63 -2.00 -20.45
CA ALA A 172 -16.98 -0.60 -20.67
C ALA A 172 -18.49 -0.35 -20.58
N VAL A 173 -19.33 -1.25 -21.11
CA VAL A 173 -20.79 -1.17 -20.99
C VAL A 173 -21.24 -1.33 -19.54
N ARG A 174 -20.62 -2.25 -18.79
CA ARG A 174 -20.90 -2.42 -17.36
C ARG A 174 -20.53 -1.17 -16.57
N ALA A 175 -19.35 -0.59 -16.83
CA ALA A 175 -18.91 0.65 -16.20
C ALA A 175 -19.85 1.83 -16.52
N LEU A 176 -20.37 1.91 -17.74
CA LEU A 176 -21.36 2.91 -18.14
C LEU A 176 -22.70 2.72 -17.41
N GLY A 177 -23.15 1.47 -17.24
CA GLY A 177 -24.33 1.13 -16.44
C GLY A 177 -24.19 1.54 -14.98
N ASP A 178 -23.04 1.25 -14.36
CA ASP A 178 -22.73 1.65 -12.98
C ASP A 178 -22.66 3.18 -12.83
N LEU A 179 -22.11 3.88 -13.83
CA LEU A 179 -22.06 5.33 -13.85
C LEU A 179 -23.46 5.95 -13.97
N HIS A 180 -24.32 5.36 -14.80
CA HIS A 180 -25.70 5.80 -14.94
C HIS A 180 -26.50 5.60 -13.65
N LEU A 181 -26.33 4.46 -12.97
CA LEU A 181 -26.96 4.19 -11.68
C LEU A 181 -26.52 5.21 -10.61
N LYS A 182 -25.23 5.54 -10.56
CA LYS A 182 -24.70 6.59 -9.68
C LYS A 182 -25.27 7.97 -10.01
N HIS A 183 -25.33 8.31 -11.30
CA HIS A 183 -25.92 9.59 -11.73
C HIS A 183 -27.39 9.71 -11.32
N ARG A 184 -28.17 8.63 -11.45
CA ARG A 184 -29.57 8.57 -11.02
C ARG A 184 -29.70 8.80 -9.51
N GLN A 185 -28.92 8.09 -8.69
CA GLN A 185 -28.92 8.26 -7.23
C GLN A 185 -28.53 9.68 -6.80
N LEU A 186 -27.57 10.30 -7.48
CA LEU A 186 -27.16 11.69 -7.23
C LEU A 186 -28.27 12.69 -7.61
N THR A 187 -28.98 12.42 -8.71
CA THR A 187 -30.08 13.26 -9.17
C THR A 187 -31.28 13.19 -8.23
N GLU A 188 -31.62 11.99 -7.75
CA GLU A 188 -32.67 11.78 -6.74
C GLU A 188 -32.34 12.53 -5.43
N LYS A 189 -31.10 12.40 -4.91
CA LYS A 189 -30.65 13.18 -3.73
C LYS A 189 -30.73 14.69 -3.93
N HIS A 190 -30.27 15.19 -5.06
CA HIS A 190 -30.31 16.63 -5.35
C HIS A 190 -31.76 17.15 -5.45
N HIS A 191 -32.68 16.31 -5.95
CA HIS A 191 -34.09 16.65 -5.97
C HIS A 191 -34.69 16.69 -4.55
N GLU A 192 -34.36 15.73 -3.69
CA GLU A 192 -34.79 15.72 -2.28
C GLU A 192 -34.27 16.96 -1.52
N GLU A 193 -33.01 17.34 -1.71
CA GLU A 193 -32.43 18.55 -1.11
C GLU A 193 -33.14 19.83 -1.57
N ARG A 194 -33.46 19.94 -2.87
CA ARG A 194 -34.25 21.06 -3.39
C ARG A 194 -35.64 21.12 -2.77
N TYR A 195 -36.31 19.98 -2.62
CA TYR A 195 -37.63 19.89 -2.01
C TYR A 195 -37.59 20.34 -0.54
N LEU A 196 -36.62 19.84 0.24
CA LEU A 196 -36.42 20.22 1.65
C LEU A 196 -36.10 21.72 1.79
N ASN A 197 -35.27 22.28 0.91
CA ASN A 197 -34.95 23.71 0.91
C ASN A 197 -36.15 24.58 0.56
N ALA A 198 -36.97 24.18 -0.43
CA ALA A 198 -38.21 24.87 -0.78
C ALA A 198 -39.21 24.87 0.40
N ARG A 199 -39.34 23.73 1.09
CA ARG A 199 -40.17 23.60 2.28
C ARG A 199 -39.69 24.49 3.43
N SER A 200 -38.38 24.49 3.71
CA SER A 200 -37.78 25.35 4.74
C SER A 200 -38.00 26.84 4.46
N LYS A 201 -37.85 27.28 3.20
CA LYS A 201 -38.14 28.66 2.79
C LYS A 201 -39.61 29.03 2.95
N ALA A 202 -40.53 28.10 2.66
CA ALA A 202 -41.97 28.32 2.86
C ALA A 202 -42.31 28.45 4.36
N GLU A 203 -41.73 27.61 5.23
CA GLU A 203 -41.89 27.70 6.68
C GLU A 203 -41.29 29.00 7.23
N GLN A 204 -40.13 29.43 6.75
CA GLN A 204 -39.53 30.71 7.12
C GLN A 204 -40.41 31.90 6.73
N LYS A 205 -41.04 31.86 5.55
CA LYS A 205 -41.98 32.89 5.12
C LYS A 205 -43.23 32.93 6.01
N ARG A 206 -43.80 31.77 6.35
CA ARG A 206 -44.95 31.66 7.26
C ARG A 206 -44.65 32.26 8.63
N LEU A 207 -43.50 31.90 9.22
CA LEU A 207 -43.07 32.42 10.52
C LEU A 207 -42.83 33.93 10.50
N LYS A 208 -42.34 34.47 9.38
CA LYS A 208 -42.15 35.92 9.20
C LYS A 208 -43.49 36.66 9.15
N GLU A 209 -44.50 36.08 8.49
CA GLU A 209 -45.87 36.63 8.44
C GLU A 209 -46.55 36.55 9.82
N GLU A 210 -46.42 35.43 10.54
CA GLU A 210 -46.92 35.28 11.92
C GLU A 210 -46.28 36.32 12.87
N LEU A 211 -44.97 36.56 12.76
CA LEU A 211 -44.27 37.56 13.56
C LEU A 211 -44.75 38.99 13.26
N ALA A 212 -45.01 39.31 11.98
CA ALA A 212 -45.52 40.61 11.59
C ALA A 212 -46.94 40.86 12.12
N SER A 213 -47.79 39.82 12.13
CA SER A 213 -49.13 39.89 12.74
C SER A 213 -49.07 40.17 14.25
N ALA A 214 -48.23 39.43 14.97
CA ALA A 214 -48.05 39.60 16.41
C ALA A 214 -47.50 41.00 16.78
N ALA A 215 -46.60 41.54 15.94
CA ALA A 215 -46.09 42.90 16.11
C ALA A 215 -47.19 43.96 15.92
N ALA A 216 -48.05 43.79 14.91
CA ALA A 216 -49.19 44.69 14.68
C ALA A 216 -50.20 44.66 15.83
N GLU A 217 -50.52 43.48 16.36
CA GLU A 217 -51.40 43.33 17.54
C GLU A 217 -50.83 44.03 18.78
N LEU A 218 -49.50 43.96 18.98
CA LEU A 218 -48.81 44.64 20.08
C LEU A 218 -48.85 46.17 19.92
N GLU A 219 -48.64 46.69 18.71
CA GLU A 219 -48.78 48.12 18.42
C GLU A 219 -50.21 48.63 18.66
N GLU A 220 -51.21 47.86 18.27
CA GLU A 220 -52.62 48.17 18.53
C GLU A 220 -52.93 48.21 20.04
N SER A 221 -52.41 47.23 20.80
CA SER A 221 -52.53 47.20 22.26
C SER A 221 -51.87 48.42 22.91
N ASN A 222 -50.68 48.81 22.44
CA ASN A 222 -49.97 50.00 22.92
C ASN A 222 -50.75 51.29 22.59
N HIS A 223 -51.37 51.36 21.42
CA HIS A 223 -52.21 52.50 21.03
C HIS A 223 -53.44 52.62 21.94
N LYS A 224 -54.12 51.50 22.23
CA LYS A 224 -55.26 51.46 23.19
C LYS A 224 -54.84 51.94 24.59
N LEU A 225 -53.65 51.54 25.04
CA LEU A 225 -53.09 51.94 26.34
C LEU A 225 -52.74 53.44 26.39
N ALA A 226 -52.30 54.01 25.27
CA ALA A 226 -52.06 55.45 25.14
C ALA A 226 -53.36 56.27 25.18
N VAL A 227 -54.43 55.78 24.54
CA VAL A 227 -55.77 56.41 24.60
C VAL A 227 -56.33 56.43 26.02
N LEU A 228 -56.17 55.33 26.77
CA LEU A 228 -56.59 55.26 28.18
C LEU A 228 -55.80 56.21 29.08
N LYS A 229 -54.51 56.45 28.79
CA LYS A 229 -53.72 57.46 29.50
C LYS A 229 -54.21 58.89 29.21
N ALA A 230 -54.59 59.20 27.97
CA ALA A 230 -55.09 60.54 27.61
C ALA A 230 -56.46 60.88 28.22
N GLN A 231 -57.29 59.87 28.54
CA GLN A 231 -58.59 60.07 29.23
C GLN A 231 -58.45 60.39 30.73
N GLY A 232 -57.32 60.04 31.36
CA GLY A 232 -57.05 60.39 32.77
C GLY A 232 -56.69 61.87 32.98
N ASP A 233 -56.24 62.57 31.93
CA ASP A 233 -55.74 63.95 32.02
C ASP A 233 -56.81 65.02 31.72
N THR A 234 -58.02 64.64 31.27
CA THR A 234 -59.04 65.60 30.78
C THR A 234 -60.15 65.97 31.78
N THR A 235 -60.14 65.47 33.03
CA THR A 235 -61.24 65.72 33.99
C THR A 235 -60.92 66.53 35.25
N HIS A 236 -59.87 67.36 35.28
CA HIS A 236 -59.73 68.37 36.35
C HIS A 236 -59.30 69.74 35.83
N GLY A 237 -60.29 70.50 35.38
CA GLY A 237 -60.15 71.91 35.02
C GLY A 237 -61.48 72.64 34.91
N THR A 238 -62.49 72.31 35.73
CA THR A 238 -63.66 73.17 35.91
C THR A 238 -63.32 74.20 36.99
N PRO A 239 -63.17 75.49 36.67
CA PRO A 239 -62.83 76.50 37.66
C PRO A 239 -64.06 76.78 38.52
N ILE A 240 -63.97 76.55 39.83
CA ILE A 240 -64.89 77.20 40.77
C ILE A 240 -64.50 78.68 40.75
N LEU A 241 -65.31 79.47 40.04
CA LEU A 241 -65.27 80.93 40.08
C LEU A 241 -65.61 81.38 41.51
N PHE A 242 -64.60 81.83 42.25
CA PHE A 242 -64.83 82.72 43.38
C PHE A 242 -64.79 84.17 42.88
N PRO A 243 -65.86 84.96 43.07
CA PRO A 243 -65.91 86.35 42.66
C PRO A 243 -65.07 87.19 43.63
N THR A 244 -63.87 87.58 43.21
CA THR A 244 -63.08 88.60 43.90
C THR A 244 -63.55 89.96 43.41
N LEU A 245 -64.50 90.58 44.12
CA LEU A 245 -64.80 92.01 43.92
C LEU A 245 -64.23 92.81 45.09
N GLY A 246 -63.21 93.62 44.77
CA GLY A 246 -62.66 94.61 45.68
C GLY A 246 -63.71 95.63 46.13
N ASN A 247 -63.56 96.03 47.39
CA ASN A 247 -64.31 97.07 48.10
C ASN A 247 -64.51 98.35 47.28
N LYS A 248 -65.78 98.75 47.07
CA LYS A 248 -66.25 100.14 47.27
C LYS A 248 -67.69 100.15 47.85
N SER A 249 -67.77 100.55 49.12
CA SER A 249 -68.83 101.25 49.88
C SER A 249 -70.31 100.76 49.89
N PHE A 250 -70.74 100.27 51.08
CA PHE A 250 -72.00 100.46 51.88
C PHE A 250 -73.42 100.45 51.23
N PRO A 251 -74.52 100.20 51.99
CA PRO A 251 -74.69 99.55 53.32
C PRO A 251 -75.85 98.51 53.41
N GLN A 252 -75.74 97.62 54.43
CA GLN A 252 -76.78 97.15 55.37
C GLN A 252 -78.06 96.45 54.85
N ASP A 253 -78.20 95.13 55.11
CA ASP A 253 -79.25 94.62 56.02
C ASP A 253 -79.18 93.09 56.36
N ASN A 254 -79.61 92.76 57.58
CA ASN A 254 -80.21 91.49 58.07
C ASN A 254 -79.40 90.37 58.76
N VAL A 255 -79.70 90.24 60.07
CA VAL A 255 -79.22 89.36 61.15
C VAL A 255 -79.59 87.86 60.99
N ARG A 256 -79.88 87.40 59.78
CA ARG A 256 -80.20 85.97 59.52
C ARG A 256 -78.96 85.11 59.21
N ASP A 257 -77.83 85.74 58.85
CA ASP A 257 -76.64 85.03 58.33
C ASP A 257 -75.69 84.46 59.39
N LYS A 258 -75.59 85.05 60.59
CA LYS A 258 -74.59 84.59 61.58
C LYS A 258 -74.89 83.23 62.23
N GLN A 259 -76.17 82.85 62.35
CA GLN A 259 -76.57 81.50 62.78
C GLN A 259 -76.27 80.47 61.67
N LYS A 260 -76.37 80.90 60.41
CA LYS A 260 -76.09 80.10 59.22
C LYS A 260 -74.59 79.84 59.09
N GLU A 261 -73.76 80.85 59.29
CA GLU A 261 -72.29 80.72 59.29
C GLU A 261 -71.76 79.77 60.39
N LEU A 262 -72.35 79.76 61.59
CA LEU A 262 -72.00 78.79 62.65
C LEU A 262 -72.46 77.36 62.32
N GLN A 263 -73.62 77.20 61.67
CA GLN A 263 -74.05 75.91 61.12
C GLN A 263 -73.15 75.45 59.96
N ASP A 264 -72.71 76.36 59.10
CA ASP A 264 -71.84 76.09 57.96
C ASP A 264 -70.41 75.74 58.41
N LEU A 265 -69.91 76.37 59.47
CA LEU A 265 -68.62 76.03 60.08
C LEU A 265 -68.69 74.68 60.82
N GLY A 266 -69.81 74.40 61.50
CA GLY A 266 -70.09 73.09 62.09
C GLY A 266 -70.23 71.98 61.05
N ALA A 267 -70.84 72.29 59.90
CA ALA A 267 -70.91 71.40 58.74
C ALA A 267 -69.52 71.14 58.15
N SER A 268 -68.70 72.18 57.99
CA SER A 268 -67.32 72.08 57.51
C SER A 268 -66.44 71.22 58.43
N HIS A 269 -66.55 71.38 59.75
CA HIS A 269 -65.84 70.51 60.70
C HIS A 269 -66.30 69.05 60.62
N LYS A 270 -67.59 68.81 60.40
CA LYS A 270 -68.16 67.48 60.21
C LYS A 270 -67.69 66.85 58.90
N GLU A 271 -67.54 67.63 57.83
CA GLU A 271 -66.93 67.21 56.56
C GLU A 271 -65.46 66.85 56.74
N PHE A 272 -64.67 67.66 57.46
CA PHE A 272 -63.26 67.33 57.73
C PHE A 272 -63.09 66.06 58.55
N MET A 273 -63.93 65.85 59.57
CA MET A 273 -63.94 64.59 60.33
C MET A 273 -64.36 63.39 59.46
N GLY A 274 -65.27 63.62 58.50
CA GLY A 274 -65.61 62.64 57.46
C GLY A 274 -64.40 62.28 56.58
N LEU A 275 -63.66 63.28 56.10
CA LEU A 275 -62.44 63.13 55.30
C LEU A 275 -61.32 62.40 56.05
N ILE A 276 -61.11 62.71 57.34
CA ILE A 276 -60.12 62.01 58.17
C ILE A 276 -60.52 60.54 58.37
N SER A 277 -61.80 60.28 58.62
CA SER A 277 -62.32 58.92 58.76
C SER A 277 -62.19 58.14 57.45
N GLN A 278 -62.43 58.79 56.30
CA GLN A 278 -62.25 58.21 54.98
C GLN A 278 -60.78 57.90 54.68
N ARG A 279 -59.85 58.80 55.04
CA ARG A 279 -58.41 58.54 54.92
C ARG A 279 -57.92 57.41 55.82
N LEU A 280 -58.44 57.32 57.04
CA LEU A 280 -58.12 56.20 57.94
C LEU A 280 -58.68 54.87 57.42
N ALA A 281 -59.88 54.87 56.83
CA ALA A 281 -60.43 53.69 56.18
C ALA A 281 -59.58 53.28 54.97
N GLU A 282 -59.12 54.24 54.17
CA GLU A 282 -58.24 53.98 53.02
C GLU A 282 -56.89 53.40 53.44
N ILE A 283 -56.28 53.91 54.52
CA ILE A 283 -55.03 53.35 55.06
C ILE A 283 -55.23 51.90 55.52
N ARG A 284 -56.36 51.58 56.17
CA ARG A 284 -56.68 50.20 56.58
C ARG A 284 -56.85 49.29 55.37
N ARG A 285 -57.59 49.76 54.35
CA ARG A 285 -57.80 49.05 53.09
C ARG A 285 -56.46 48.74 52.39
N LEU A 286 -55.56 49.72 52.29
CA LEU A 286 -54.22 49.53 51.72
C LEU A 286 -53.36 48.55 52.54
N HIS A 287 -53.55 48.51 53.86
CA HIS A 287 -52.85 47.55 54.71
C HIS A 287 -53.36 46.12 54.51
N GLU A 288 -54.67 45.94 54.35
CA GLU A 288 -55.30 44.66 53.99
C GLU A 288 -54.84 44.18 52.61
N GLU A 289 -54.78 45.07 51.61
CA GLU A 289 -54.23 44.74 50.29
C GLU A 289 -52.77 44.28 50.35
N ARG A 290 -51.94 44.94 51.18
CA ARG A 290 -50.55 44.53 51.40
C ARG A 290 -50.45 43.13 52.00
N ILE A 291 -51.30 42.80 52.97
CA ILE A 291 -51.36 41.46 53.58
C ILE A 291 -51.79 40.42 52.53
N GLU A 292 -52.76 40.75 51.68
CA GLU A 292 -53.21 39.86 50.62
C GLU A 292 -52.11 39.57 49.59
N ILE A 293 -51.33 40.58 49.20
CA ILE A 293 -50.17 40.43 48.30
C ILE A 293 -49.11 39.51 48.94
N LEU A 294 -48.82 39.68 50.23
CA LEU A 294 -47.85 38.83 50.94
C LEU A 294 -48.31 37.36 51.00
N ASN A 295 -49.61 37.14 51.22
CA ASN A 295 -50.18 35.79 51.19
C ASN A 295 -50.14 35.15 49.79
N LYS A 296 -50.37 35.93 48.72
CA LYS A 296 -50.21 35.49 47.33
C LYS A 296 -48.75 35.09 47.01
N LEU A 297 -47.77 35.85 47.51
CA LEU A 297 -46.35 35.50 47.34
C LEU A 297 -45.97 34.21 48.06
N ALA A 298 -46.44 34.01 49.29
CA ALA A 298 -46.20 32.78 50.05
C ALA A 298 -46.82 31.55 49.36
N THR A 299 -48.02 31.69 48.77
CA THR A 299 -48.64 30.61 48.01
C THR A 299 -47.89 30.28 46.72
N PHE A 300 -47.42 31.27 45.96
CA PHE A 300 -46.58 31.02 44.78
C PHE A 300 -45.26 30.32 45.14
N GLN A 301 -44.65 30.69 46.26
CA GLN A 301 -43.42 30.05 46.73
C GLN A 301 -43.63 28.58 47.10
N ASN A 302 -44.77 28.24 47.72
CA ASN A 302 -45.13 26.85 48.03
C ASN A 302 -45.44 26.03 46.77
N ILE A 303 -46.06 26.63 45.74
CA ILE A 303 -46.31 25.95 44.45
C ILE A 303 -45.00 25.64 43.71
N LEU A 304 -44.03 26.56 43.74
CA LEU A 304 -42.74 26.36 43.06
C LEU A 304 -41.82 25.36 43.76
N THR A 305 -42.02 25.09 45.06
CA THR A 305 -41.18 24.19 45.86
C THR A 305 -41.78 22.80 46.06
N ASP A 306 -43.05 22.58 45.70
CA ASP A 306 -43.67 21.25 45.75
C ASP A 306 -43.23 20.37 44.57
N LEU A 307 -42.12 19.65 44.77
CA LEU A 307 -41.56 18.64 43.87
C LEU A 307 -42.57 17.55 43.45
N LYS A 308 -43.58 17.25 44.27
CA LYS A 308 -44.63 16.29 43.88
C LYS A 308 -45.55 16.85 42.80
N SER A 309 -45.92 18.13 42.90
CA SER A 309 -46.69 18.80 41.84
C SER A 309 -45.92 18.87 40.51
N ILE A 310 -44.62 19.17 40.56
CA ILE A 310 -43.76 19.27 39.37
C ILE A 310 -43.56 17.89 38.73
N SER A 311 -43.30 16.85 39.51
CA SER A 311 -43.14 15.49 38.99
C SER A 311 -44.46 14.85 38.51
N SER A 312 -45.60 15.24 39.09
CA SER A 312 -46.93 14.86 38.61
C SER A 312 -47.45 15.71 37.43
N SER A 313 -46.76 16.81 37.10
CA SER A 313 -47.11 17.68 35.99
C SER A 313 -47.04 16.94 34.66
N LYS A 314 -48.04 17.20 33.80
CA LYS A 314 -48.13 16.61 32.47
C LYS A 314 -46.89 16.89 31.62
N ALA A 315 -46.29 18.07 31.75
CA ALA A 315 -45.07 18.43 31.03
C ALA A 315 -43.87 17.58 31.44
N PHE A 316 -43.73 17.29 32.74
CA PHE A 316 -42.65 16.45 33.26
C PHE A 316 -42.84 14.99 32.88
N GLN A 317 -44.08 14.48 32.93
CA GLN A 317 -44.38 13.11 32.48
C GLN A 317 -44.10 12.94 30.97
N VAL A 318 -44.47 13.91 30.13
CA VAL A 318 -44.14 13.87 28.69
C VAL A 318 -42.62 13.85 28.46
N LEU A 319 -41.85 14.67 29.19
CA LEU A 319 -40.39 14.65 29.10
C LEU A 319 -39.79 13.33 29.60
N LYS A 320 -40.36 12.74 30.65
CA LYS A 320 -39.95 11.44 31.18
C LYS A 320 -40.23 10.32 30.18
N ASP A 321 -41.40 10.32 29.54
CA ASP A 321 -41.78 9.34 28.52
C ASP A 321 -40.90 9.49 27.27
N GLN A 322 -40.60 10.73 26.85
CA GLN A 322 -39.66 11.00 25.77
C GLN A 322 -38.25 10.50 26.10
N LEU A 323 -37.77 10.72 27.32
CA LEU A 323 -36.46 10.23 27.77
C LEU A 323 -36.41 8.69 27.75
N GLN A 324 -37.45 8.02 28.25
CA GLN A 324 -37.56 6.56 28.22
C GLN A 324 -37.62 6.03 26.79
N LYS A 325 -38.34 6.71 25.89
CA LYS A 325 -38.38 6.35 24.47
C LYS A 325 -37.01 6.48 23.82
N SER A 326 -36.30 7.59 24.04
CA SER A 326 -34.94 7.78 23.53
C SER A 326 -33.95 6.78 24.13
N GLN A 327 -34.11 6.36 25.39
CA GLN A 327 -33.32 5.28 25.98
C GLN A 327 -33.59 3.93 25.28
N ALA A 328 -34.85 3.58 25.03
CA ALA A 328 -35.20 2.36 24.31
C ALA A 328 -34.65 2.35 22.86
N GLU A 329 -34.70 3.49 22.17
CA GLU A 329 -34.10 3.66 20.84
C GLU A 329 -32.57 3.51 20.87
N LEU A 330 -31.90 4.05 21.90
CA LEU A 330 -30.46 3.86 22.11
C LEU A 330 -30.10 2.39 22.37
N ASP A 331 -30.88 1.68 23.17
CA ASP A 331 -30.66 0.26 23.43
C ASP A 331 -30.86 -0.58 22.17
N GLN A 332 -31.87 -0.26 21.35
CA GLN A 332 -32.05 -0.90 20.03
C GLN A 332 -30.84 -0.65 19.11
N CYS A 333 -30.37 0.60 19.02
CA CYS A 333 -29.16 0.92 18.25
C CYS A 333 -27.94 0.14 18.75
N ARG A 334 -27.80 -0.04 20.07
CA ARG A 334 -26.71 -0.82 20.67
C ARG A 334 -26.78 -2.29 20.26
N THR A 335 -27.97 -2.92 20.31
CA THR A 335 -28.13 -4.32 19.86
C THR A 335 -27.87 -4.49 18.36
N LEU A 336 -28.21 -3.50 17.54
CA LEU A 336 -27.93 -3.51 16.10
C LEU A 336 -26.43 -3.41 15.84
N LEU A 337 -25.72 -2.58 16.60
CA LEU A 337 -24.26 -2.47 16.58
C LEU A 337 -23.59 -3.80 16.94
N GLU A 338 -24.04 -4.48 18.00
CA GLU A 338 -23.50 -5.81 18.38
C GLU A 338 -23.73 -6.84 17.27
N LYS A 339 -24.91 -6.86 16.63
CA LYS A 339 -25.18 -7.75 15.49
C LYS A 339 -24.27 -7.44 14.30
N LEU A 340 -24.07 -6.16 13.99
CA LEU A 340 -23.16 -5.74 12.91
C LEU A 340 -21.71 -6.10 13.22
N GLN A 341 -21.30 -6.01 14.49
CA GLN A 341 -19.97 -6.42 14.96
C GLN A 341 -19.75 -7.92 14.70
N VAL A 342 -20.70 -8.77 15.08
CA VAL A 342 -20.64 -10.22 14.84
C VAL A 342 -20.62 -10.55 13.35
N ASN A 343 -21.43 -9.85 12.54
CA ASN A 343 -21.44 -10.04 11.09
C ASN A 343 -20.12 -9.62 10.45
N LYS A 344 -19.52 -8.52 10.90
CA LYS A 344 -18.18 -8.10 10.47
C LYS A 344 -17.14 -9.18 10.79
N ASP A 345 -17.15 -9.73 12.00
CA ASP A 345 -16.20 -10.78 12.40
C ASP A 345 -16.38 -12.06 11.58
N LYS A 346 -17.63 -12.42 11.26
CA LYS A 346 -17.95 -13.53 10.35
C LYS A 346 -17.42 -13.29 8.94
N LEU A 347 -17.59 -12.09 8.39
CA LEU A 347 -17.07 -11.72 7.07
C LEU A 347 -15.54 -11.75 7.03
N ILE A 348 -14.87 -11.27 8.07
CA ILE A 348 -13.41 -11.34 8.20
C ILE A 348 -12.95 -12.82 8.20
N TRP A 349 -13.68 -13.69 8.89
CA TRP A 349 -13.38 -15.12 8.88
C TRP A 349 -13.55 -15.74 7.49
N GLN A 350 -14.63 -15.40 6.78
CA GLN A 350 -14.87 -15.87 5.41
C GLN A 350 -13.81 -15.35 4.42
N GLU A 351 -13.41 -14.09 4.55
CA GLU A 351 -12.33 -13.49 3.75
C GLU A 351 -11.00 -14.24 3.96
N ARG A 352 -10.66 -14.55 5.22
CA ARG A 352 -9.47 -15.35 5.53
C ARG A 352 -9.53 -16.74 4.93
N GLU A 353 -10.69 -17.39 5.01
CA GLU A 353 -10.90 -18.72 4.43
C GLU A 353 -10.72 -18.69 2.90
N ILE A 354 -11.29 -17.68 2.23
CA ILE A 354 -11.15 -17.48 0.78
C ILE A 354 -9.69 -17.21 0.41
N ASN A 355 -8.98 -16.34 1.15
CA ASN A 355 -7.56 -16.07 0.89
C ASN A 355 -6.71 -17.33 1.01
N VAL A 356 -6.94 -18.17 2.03
CA VAL A 356 -6.23 -19.45 2.16
C VAL A 356 -6.55 -20.37 0.98
N LYS A 357 -7.81 -20.43 0.51
CA LYS A 357 -8.17 -21.21 -0.69
C LYS A 357 -7.49 -20.68 -1.96
N VAL A 358 -7.39 -19.36 -2.12
CA VAL A 358 -6.69 -18.73 -3.25
C VAL A 358 -5.19 -19.04 -3.19
N ASP A 359 -4.56 -18.91 -2.02
CA ASP A 359 -3.14 -19.25 -1.84
C ASP A 359 -2.85 -20.71 -2.16
N LEU A 360 -3.73 -21.62 -1.73
CA LEU A 360 -3.64 -23.05 -2.04
C LEU A 360 -3.86 -23.34 -3.54
N SER A 361 -4.75 -22.61 -4.22
CA SER A 361 -4.99 -22.78 -5.66
C SER A 361 -3.80 -22.39 -6.55
N GLY A 362 -2.93 -21.49 -6.08
CA GLY A 362 -1.70 -21.10 -6.78
C GLY A 362 -0.55 -22.11 -6.65
N ILE A 363 -0.66 -23.11 -5.76
CA ILE A 363 0.37 -24.14 -5.57
C ILE A 363 0.38 -25.14 -6.73
N PRO A 364 -0.75 -25.75 -7.15
CA PRO A 364 -0.79 -26.67 -8.30
C PRO A 364 -0.22 -26.07 -9.58
N HIS A 365 -0.55 -24.81 -9.88
CA HIS A 365 -0.06 -24.15 -11.09
C HIS A 365 1.47 -23.98 -11.09
N ARG A 366 2.05 -23.58 -9.96
CA ARG A 366 3.51 -23.50 -9.79
C ARG A 366 4.20 -24.85 -9.85
N VAL A 367 3.56 -25.90 -9.33
CA VAL A 367 4.05 -27.28 -9.46
C VAL A 367 4.01 -27.73 -10.92
N SER A 368 2.93 -27.46 -11.66
CA SER A 368 2.82 -27.77 -13.10
C SER A 368 3.92 -27.09 -13.92
N LEU A 369 4.10 -25.78 -13.76
CA LEU A 369 5.17 -25.02 -14.44
C LEU A 369 6.58 -25.57 -14.14
N ASN A 370 6.82 -26.02 -12.91
CA ASN A 370 8.09 -26.64 -12.54
C ASN A 370 8.25 -28.04 -13.15
N CYS A 371 7.18 -28.82 -13.24
CA CYS A 371 7.15 -30.11 -13.93
C CYS A 371 7.35 -29.96 -15.45
N GLU A 372 6.71 -28.97 -16.08
CA GLU A 372 6.85 -28.69 -17.52
C GLU A 372 8.28 -28.25 -17.87
N SER A 373 8.88 -27.36 -17.06
CA SER A 373 10.27 -26.94 -17.28
C SER A 373 11.28 -28.08 -17.08
N THR A 374 11.06 -28.96 -16.09
CA THR A 374 11.90 -30.15 -15.89
C THR A 374 11.72 -31.17 -17.02
N LEU A 375 10.49 -31.39 -17.50
CA LEU A 375 10.24 -32.23 -18.68
C LEU A 375 10.93 -31.69 -19.93
N ALA A 376 10.87 -30.38 -20.18
CA ALA A 376 11.54 -29.77 -21.32
C ALA A 376 13.08 -29.97 -21.29
N VAL A 377 13.68 -29.86 -20.11
CA VAL A 377 15.11 -30.13 -19.91
C VAL A 377 15.44 -31.62 -20.14
N LEU A 378 14.61 -32.52 -19.61
CA LEU A 378 14.79 -33.96 -19.82
C LEU A 378 14.63 -34.35 -21.30
N ASP A 379 13.68 -33.76 -22.01
CA ASP A 379 13.48 -33.95 -23.46
C ASP A 379 14.70 -33.47 -24.26
N GLN A 380 15.26 -32.31 -23.88
CA GLN A 380 16.48 -31.80 -24.52
C GLN A 380 17.67 -32.74 -24.29
N ASN A 381 17.80 -33.27 -23.08
CA ASN A 381 18.86 -34.24 -22.75
C ASN A 381 18.65 -35.56 -23.50
N LEU A 382 17.41 -36.04 -23.61
CA LEU A 382 17.10 -37.25 -24.37
C LEU A 382 17.47 -37.09 -25.85
N ARG A 383 17.14 -35.93 -26.46
CA ARG A 383 17.54 -35.63 -27.84
C ARG A 383 19.06 -35.65 -28.02
N LYS A 384 19.82 -35.02 -27.11
CA LYS A 384 21.28 -35.06 -27.15
C LYS A 384 21.83 -36.49 -27.09
N VAL A 385 21.31 -37.32 -26.20
CA VAL A 385 21.75 -38.74 -26.10
C VAL A 385 21.38 -39.52 -27.36
N VAL A 386 20.22 -39.25 -27.97
CA VAL A 386 19.84 -39.86 -29.26
C VAL A 386 20.78 -39.41 -30.38
N ASP A 387 21.12 -38.13 -30.45
CA ASP A 387 22.05 -37.60 -31.43
C ASP A 387 23.46 -38.18 -31.25
N GLU A 388 23.95 -38.28 -30.01
CA GLU A 388 25.22 -38.93 -29.67
C GLU A 388 25.20 -40.41 -30.06
N LYS A 389 24.13 -41.13 -29.75
CA LYS A 389 23.95 -42.53 -30.18
C LYS A 389 24.01 -42.66 -31.69
N ASN A 390 23.31 -41.80 -32.42
CA ASN A 390 23.29 -41.84 -33.88
C ASN A 390 24.68 -41.53 -34.48
N MET A 391 25.38 -40.55 -33.92
CA MET A 391 26.77 -40.24 -34.30
C MET A 391 27.72 -41.41 -34.04
N LEU A 392 27.59 -42.09 -32.89
CA LEU A 392 28.40 -43.27 -32.57
C LEU A 392 28.05 -44.45 -33.49
N ALA A 393 26.77 -44.64 -33.81
CA ALA A 393 26.34 -45.67 -34.75
C ALA A 393 26.90 -45.43 -36.16
N LEU A 394 26.88 -44.19 -36.64
CA LEU A 394 27.48 -43.80 -37.92
C LEU A 394 29.00 -44.05 -37.93
N LYS A 395 29.71 -43.63 -36.87
CA LYS A 395 31.16 -43.90 -36.75
C LYS A 395 31.47 -45.40 -36.74
N LEU A 396 30.66 -46.19 -36.04
CA LEU A 396 30.81 -47.64 -36.02
C LEU A 396 30.58 -48.24 -37.41
N GLU A 397 29.58 -47.75 -38.14
CA GLU A 397 29.29 -48.18 -39.50
C GLU A 397 30.43 -47.80 -40.47
N GLU A 398 30.96 -46.58 -40.36
CA GLU A 398 32.14 -46.13 -41.13
C GLU A 398 33.38 -46.99 -40.84
N SER A 399 33.69 -47.25 -39.57
CA SER A 399 34.80 -48.14 -39.18
C SER A 399 34.58 -49.60 -39.58
N SER A 400 33.33 -50.03 -39.79
CA SER A 400 33.02 -51.37 -40.32
C SER A 400 33.19 -51.47 -41.84
N ARG A 401 33.10 -50.34 -42.55
CA ARG A 401 33.23 -50.24 -44.02
C ARG A 401 34.68 -50.02 -44.48
N GLU A 402 35.64 -49.89 -43.57
CA GLU A 402 37.06 -49.78 -43.92
C GLU A 402 37.51 -50.98 -44.78
N PRO A 403 37.90 -50.77 -46.06
CA PRO A 403 38.16 -51.86 -46.99
C PRO A 403 39.35 -52.72 -46.58
N GLY A 404 40.33 -52.15 -45.87
CA GLY A 404 41.49 -52.87 -45.35
C GLY A 404 41.14 -53.94 -44.31
N ARG A 405 40.13 -53.69 -43.45
CA ARG A 405 39.76 -54.64 -42.37
C ARG A 405 39.19 -55.94 -42.91
N ASN A 406 38.33 -55.87 -43.93
CA ASN A 406 37.76 -57.08 -44.54
C ASN A 406 38.80 -57.87 -45.32
N GLN A 407 39.79 -57.20 -45.91
CA GLN A 407 40.93 -57.84 -46.55
C GLN A 407 41.82 -58.53 -45.52
N THR A 408 42.19 -57.85 -44.43
CA THR A 408 42.96 -58.44 -43.31
C THR A 408 42.23 -59.61 -42.65
N ILE A 409 40.91 -59.52 -42.44
CA ILE A 409 40.11 -60.67 -41.92
C ILE A 409 40.12 -61.84 -42.89
N SER A 410 40.07 -61.58 -44.19
CA SER A 410 40.11 -62.64 -45.22
C SER A 410 41.50 -63.29 -45.30
N GLU A 411 42.57 -62.50 -45.19
CA GLU A 411 43.96 -62.97 -45.11
C GLU A 411 44.21 -63.78 -43.83
N PHE A 412 43.73 -63.31 -42.67
CA PHE A 412 43.78 -64.08 -41.41
C PHE A 412 42.97 -65.37 -41.50
N LYS A 413 41.78 -65.35 -42.12
CA LYS A 413 41.01 -66.58 -42.35
C LYS A 413 41.74 -67.56 -43.25
N ALA A 414 42.41 -67.08 -44.29
CA ALA A 414 43.20 -67.93 -45.18
C ALA A 414 44.39 -68.55 -44.42
N LEU A 415 45.13 -67.75 -43.64
CA LEU A 415 46.22 -68.21 -42.77
C LEU A 415 45.76 -69.25 -41.73
N VAL A 416 44.64 -68.99 -41.05
CA VAL A 416 44.08 -69.95 -40.07
C VAL A 416 43.60 -71.23 -40.76
N SER A 417 43.16 -71.15 -42.02
CA SER A 417 42.72 -72.32 -42.78
C SER A 417 43.90 -73.13 -43.33
N SER A 418 45.05 -72.51 -43.63
CA SER A 418 46.27 -73.20 -44.10
C SER A 418 47.11 -73.78 -42.96
N LEU A 419 47.05 -73.21 -41.76
CA LEU A 419 47.84 -73.65 -40.60
C LEU A 419 47.70 -75.15 -40.26
N PRO A 420 46.51 -75.80 -40.33
CA PRO A 420 46.38 -77.23 -40.07
C PRO A 420 47.06 -78.10 -41.13
N GLU A 421 47.06 -77.66 -42.40
CA GLU A 421 47.74 -78.36 -43.50
C GLU A 421 49.26 -78.24 -43.36
N GLU A 422 49.75 -77.03 -43.06
CA GLU A 422 51.18 -76.78 -42.80
C GLU A 422 51.69 -77.52 -41.55
N MET A 423 50.91 -77.52 -40.45
CA MET A 423 51.22 -78.34 -39.27
C MET A 423 51.18 -79.83 -39.59
N GLY A 424 50.24 -80.29 -40.42
CA GLY A 424 50.19 -81.67 -40.90
C GLY A 424 51.45 -82.05 -41.69
N ALA A 425 51.88 -81.19 -42.61
CA ALA A 425 53.13 -81.38 -43.37
C ALA A 425 54.35 -81.41 -42.45
N MET A 426 54.44 -80.49 -41.48
CA MET A 426 55.53 -80.43 -40.51
C MET A 426 55.55 -81.65 -39.58
N GLN A 427 54.38 -82.14 -39.15
CA GLN A 427 54.25 -83.37 -38.36
C GLN A 427 54.73 -84.60 -39.16
N THR A 428 54.45 -84.62 -40.47
CA THR A 428 54.88 -85.70 -41.38
C THR A 428 56.39 -85.67 -41.59
N GLU A 429 56.98 -84.49 -41.81
CA GLU A 429 58.43 -84.28 -41.83
C GLU A 429 59.10 -84.75 -40.52
N LEU A 430 58.55 -84.35 -39.36
CA LEU A 430 59.02 -84.79 -38.05
C LEU A 430 58.95 -86.31 -37.87
N SER A 431 57.94 -86.97 -38.41
CA SER A 431 57.85 -88.43 -38.38
C SER A 431 58.93 -89.09 -39.23
N LYS A 432 59.22 -88.56 -40.42
CA LYS A 432 60.33 -89.03 -41.26
C LYS A 432 61.67 -88.86 -40.57
N TYR A 433 61.95 -87.69 -39.98
CA TYR A 433 63.21 -87.49 -39.25
C TYR A 433 63.34 -88.41 -38.03
N LYS A 434 62.23 -88.79 -37.38
CA LYS A 434 62.25 -89.80 -36.31
C LYS A 434 62.56 -91.19 -36.85
N ASP A 435 61.98 -91.57 -37.98
CA ASP A 435 62.23 -92.84 -38.64
C ASP A 435 63.70 -92.93 -39.10
N ASP A 436 64.21 -91.88 -39.77
CA ASP A 436 65.61 -91.76 -40.19
C ASP A 436 66.57 -91.84 -38.98
N ALA A 437 66.24 -91.17 -37.87
CA ALA A 437 67.03 -91.26 -36.65
C ALA A 437 67.04 -92.67 -36.06
N SER A 438 65.92 -93.39 -36.12
CA SER A 438 65.81 -94.78 -35.67
C SER A 438 66.65 -95.72 -36.54
N GLU A 439 66.66 -95.50 -37.86
CA GLU A 439 67.52 -96.23 -38.80
C GLU A 439 69.01 -95.95 -38.53
N LEU A 440 69.36 -94.69 -38.28
CA LEU A 440 70.72 -94.28 -37.88
C LEU A 440 71.17 -94.95 -36.58
N HIS A 441 70.26 -95.12 -35.62
CA HIS A 441 70.52 -95.87 -34.39
C HIS A 441 70.72 -97.36 -34.65
N SER A 442 69.93 -97.97 -35.54
CA SER A 442 70.11 -99.37 -35.98
C SER A 442 71.47 -99.57 -36.66
N LEU A 443 71.82 -98.70 -37.61
CA LEU A 443 73.12 -98.72 -38.29
C LEU A 443 74.28 -98.52 -37.31
N ARG A 444 74.16 -97.63 -36.32
CA ARG A 444 75.17 -97.50 -35.26
C ARG A 444 75.30 -98.76 -34.41
N ALA A 445 74.21 -99.46 -34.13
CA ALA A 445 74.24 -100.72 -33.39
C ALA A 445 74.90 -101.83 -34.20
N GLU A 446 74.63 -101.91 -35.51
CA GLU A 446 75.32 -102.81 -36.43
C GLU A 446 76.82 -102.51 -36.52
N VAL A 447 77.19 -101.24 -36.68
CA VAL A 447 78.61 -100.82 -36.67
C VAL A 447 79.29 -101.22 -35.37
N ARG A 448 78.65 -101.02 -34.21
CA ARG A 448 79.19 -101.47 -32.91
C ARG A 448 79.34 -102.99 -32.85
N SER A 449 78.35 -103.75 -33.33
CA SER A 449 78.42 -105.22 -33.41
C SER A 449 79.59 -105.68 -34.29
N ILE A 450 79.79 -105.04 -35.44
CA ILE A 450 80.91 -105.32 -36.34
C ILE A 450 82.24 -104.94 -35.68
N SER A 451 82.32 -103.80 -34.99
CA SER A 451 83.49 -103.40 -34.20
C SER A 451 83.80 -104.40 -33.09
N ASP A 452 82.80 -104.93 -32.39
CA ASP A 452 82.98 -105.95 -31.36
C ASP A 452 83.42 -107.30 -31.95
N ILE A 453 82.95 -107.66 -33.15
CA ILE A 453 83.45 -108.82 -33.90
C ILE A 453 84.91 -108.61 -34.29
N LEU A 454 85.26 -107.42 -34.80
CA LEU A 454 86.64 -107.07 -35.17
C LEU A 454 87.57 -107.11 -33.96
N ALA A 455 87.16 -106.53 -32.82
CA ALA A 455 87.94 -106.55 -31.58
C ALA A 455 88.14 -107.98 -31.06
N ARG A 456 87.12 -108.86 -31.15
CA ARG A 456 87.26 -110.29 -30.82
C ARG A 456 88.23 -111.01 -31.74
N ASN A 457 88.18 -110.73 -33.04
CA ASN A 457 89.11 -111.31 -34.01
C ASN A 457 90.54 -110.81 -33.79
N GLU A 458 90.72 -109.53 -33.48
CA GLU A 458 92.01 -108.94 -33.14
C GLU A 458 92.59 -109.55 -31.86
N HIS A 459 91.75 -109.78 -30.83
CA HIS A 459 92.14 -110.50 -29.63
C HIS A 459 92.55 -111.95 -29.94
N ALA A 460 91.82 -112.66 -30.80
CA ALA A 460 92.16 -114.03 -31.20
C ALA A 460 93.49 -114.10 -31.99
N ILE A 461 93.73 -113.12 -32.87
CA ILE A 461 95.01 -112.97 -33.58
C ILE A 461 96.12 -112.70 -32.58
N ASN A 462 95.94 -111.75 -31.66
CA ASN A 462 96.92 -111.44 -30.62
C ASN A 462 97.20 -112.64 -29.70
N GLU A 463 96.19 -113.43 -29.34
CA GLU A 463 96.35 -114.65 -28.56
C GLU A 463 97.15 -115.72 -29.32
N SER A 464 96.90 -115.87 -30.63
CA SER A 464 97.69 -116.75 -31.50
C SER A 464 99.14 -116.28 -31.66
N LEU A 465 99.37 -114.96 -31.73
CA LEU A 465 100.70 -114.34 -31.76
C LEU A 465 101.43 -114.52 -30.41
N CYS A 466 100.70 -114.47 -29.29
CA CYS A 466 101.22 -114.72 -27.95
C CYS A 466 101.59 -116.20 -27.75
N LYS A 467 100.85 -117.14 -28.35
CA LYS A 467 101.19 -118.57 -28.41
C LYS A 467 102.43 -118.84 -29.28
N SER A 468 102.60 -118.10 -30.38
CA SER A 468 103.82 -118.13 -31.23
C SER A 468 105.07 -117.57 -30.53
N THR A 469 104.93 -116.48 -29.77
CA THR A 469 106.05 -115.91 -28.98
C THR A 469 106.43 -116.77 -27.77
N ARG A 470 105.51 -117.58 -27.23
CA ARG A 470 105.80 -118.61 -26.20
C ARG A 470 106.54 -119.85 -26.72
N ALA A 471 106.66 -120.05 -28.05
CA ALA A 471 107.56 -121.05 -28.65
C ALA A 471 109.01 -120.53 -28.85
N GLY A 472 109.25 -119.24 -28.59
CA GLY A 472 110.57 -118.61 -28.67
C GLY A 472 111.64 -119.09 -27.66
N PRO A 473 111.32 -119.62 -26.47
CA PRO A 473 112.30 -120.21 -25.55
C PRO A 473 112.76 -121.62 -26.00
N GLU A 474 111.88 -122.46 -26.54
CA GLU A 474 112.22 -123.79 -27.07
C GLU A 474 113.11 -123.71 -28.32
N VAL A 475 112.89 -122.70 -29.18
CA VAL A 475 113.74 -122.43 -30.35
C VAL A 475 115.10 -121.83 -29.96
N ARG A 476 115.21 -121.14 -28.81
CA ARG A 476 116.49 -120.68 -28.26
C ARG A 476 117.27 -121.81 -27.57
N ASP A 477 116.59 -122.68 -26.85
CA ASP A 477 117.18 -123.86 -26.20
C ASP A 477 117.63 -124.92 -27.22
N LEU A 478 116.88 -125.12 -28.31
CA LEU A 478 117.33 -125.95 -29.45
C LEU A 478 118.49 -125.29 -30.23
N ARG A 479 118.57 -123.95 -30.30
CA ARG A 479 119.71 -123.25 -30.92
C ARG A 479 120.96 -123.24 -30.04
N SER A 480 120.86 -123.21 -28.71
CA SER A 480 122.01 -123.39 -27.80
C SER A 480 122.48 -124.85 -27.81
N ARG A 481 121.57 -125.83 -27.80
CA ARG A 481 121.89 -127.27 -27.96
C ARG A 481 122.59 -127.56 -29.29
N VAL A 482 122.19 -126.90 -30.37
CA VAL A 482 122.83 -127.01 -31.70
C VAL A 482 124.17 -126.26 -31.76
N HIS A 483 124.38 -125.22 -30.97
CA HIS A 483 125.68 -124.55 -30.84
C HIS A 483 126.67 -125.37 -30.00
N GLU A 484 126.24 -125.99 -28.90
CA GLU A 484 127.02 -126.94 -28.10
C GLU A 484 127.32 -128.24 -28.89
N LEU A 485 126.36 -128.75 -29.66
CA LEU A 485 126.56 -129.91 -30.55
C LEU A 485 127.46 -129.58 -31.77
N ARG A 486 127.58 -128.31 -32.18
CA ARG A 486 128.54 -127.88 -33.22
C ARG A 486 129.93 -127.62 -32.66
N GLN A 487 130.05 -127.23 -31.38
CA GLN A 487 131.34 -127.05 -30.69
C GLN A 487 131.95 -128.40 -30.29
N THR A 488 131.13 -129.34 -29.81
CA THR A 488 131.52 -130.75 -29.58
C THR A 488 131.82 -131.52 -30.88
N ASN A 489 131.27 -131.13 -32.04
CA ASN A 489 131.61 -131.72 -33.36
C ASN A 489 132.91 -131.13 -33.96
N CYS A 490 133.35 -129.94 -33.51
CA CYS A 490 134.69 -129.43 -33.79
C CYS A 490 135.75 -130.01 -32.83
N GLU A 491 135.37 -130.37 -31.60
CA GLU A 491 136.24 -131.05 -30.62
C GLU A 491 136.34 -132.58 -30.88
N LEU A 492 135.28 -133.22 -31.41
CA LEU A 492 135.28 -134.65 -31.81
C LEU A 492 135.90 -134.93 -33.20
N LYS A 493 136.26 -133.90 -33.96
CA LYS A 493 137.12 -134.03 -35.16
C LYS A 493 138.62 -133.99 -34.84
N LEU A 494 139.02 -133.47 -33.68
CA LEU A 494 140.40 -133.50 -33.15
C LEU A 494 140.70 -134.75 -32.30
N PHE A 495 139.66 -135.48 -31.86
CA PHE A 495 139.79 -136.74 -31.09
C PHE A 495 139.86 -138.02 -31.96
N VAL A 496 139.60 -137.95 -33.27
CA VAL A 496 139.65 -139.11 -34.20
C VAL A 496 140.99 -139.22 -34.95
N GLU A 497 141.83 -138.17 -34.95
CA GLU A 497 143.19 -138.20 -35.51
C GLU A 497 144.30 -138.62 -34.51
N MET A 498 143.99 -138.83 -33.22
CA MET A 498 145.00 -139.09 -32.18
C MET A 498 144.94 -140.50 -31.55
N TYR A 499 144.07 -141.40 -32.03
CA TYR A 499 143.99 -142.80 -31.56
C TYR A 499 143.81 -143.81 -32.71
N LYS A 500 144.94 -144.20 -33.36
CA LYS A 500 145.25 -145.57 -33.84
C LYS A 500 146.67 -145.70 -34.46
N ARG A 501 147.66 -145.83 -33.56
CA ARG A 501 148.87 -146.69 -33.55
C ARG A 501 149.36 -146.59 -32.09
N GLU A 502 149.77 -147.59 -31.33
CA GLU A 502 150.09 -149.01 -31.47
C GLU A 502 150.23 -149.58 -30.03
N SER A 503 149.88 -150.86 -29.79
CA SER A 503 150.73 -151.87 -29.10
C SER A 503 149.87 -153.11 -28.78
N THR A 504 150.02 -154.19 -29.58
CA THR A 504 150.73 -155.46 -29.26
C THR A 504 149.85 -156.50 -28.56
N ASP A 505 149.91 -157.80 -28.84
CA ASP A 505 150.48 -158.64 -29.91
C ASP A 505 150.03 -160.09 -29.58
N SER A 506 149.94 -160.98 -30.59
CA SER A 506 150.44 -162.37 -30.56
C SER A 506 149.78 -163.26 -31.62
N ARG A 507 150.58 -163.53 -32.67
CA ARG A 507 150.85 -164.86 -33.28
C ARG A 507 150.09 -165.34 -34.53
N ASP A 508 150.61 -164.89 -35.68
CA ASP A 508 151.33 -165.66 -36.71
C ASP A 508 150.77 -166.94 -37.38
N VAL A 509 150.72 -166.82 -38.73
CA VAL A 509 151.07 -167.76 -39.82
C VAL A 509 150.05 -168.83 -40.23
N LEU A 510 149.22 -168.48 -41.22
CA LEU A 510 149.34 -169.05 -42.58
C LEU A 510 148.63 -168.14 -43.61
N GLU A 511 149.47 -167.37 -44.29
CA GLU A 511 149.17 -166.47 -45.40
C GLU A 511 148.48 -167.14 -46.61
N SER A 512 147.88 -166.27 -47.43
CA SER A 512 148.00 -166.30 -48.90
C SER A 512 147.05 -167.16 -49.76
N LYS A 513 145.73 -167.06 -49.51
CA LYS A 513 144.74 -167.09 -50.62
C LYS A 513 143.57 -166.10 -50.51
N ASP A 514 143.19 -165.66 -49.30
CA ASP A 514 142.06 -164.72 -49.12
C ASP A 514 142.36 -163.24 -49.41
N ARG A 515 143.64 -162.88 -49.57
CA ARG A 515 144.05 -161.48 -49.75
C ARG A 515 143.67 -160.89 -51.12
N GLU A 516 143.35 -161.73 -52.11
CA GLU A 516 142.95 -161.29 -53.46
C GLU A 516 141.45 -160.88 -53.52
N TYR A 517 140.57 -161.51 -52.72
CA TYR A 517 139.15 -161.16 -52.69
C TYR A 517 138.85 -159.86 -51.91
N CYS A 518 139.64 -159.52 -50.89
CA CYS A 518 139.38 -158.35 -50.06
C CYS A 518 139.83 -157.00 -50.67
N GLU A 519 140.80 -157.00 -51.59
CA GLU A 519 141.24 -155.79 -52.31
C GLU A 519 140.16 -155.32 -53.31
N TRP A 520 139.41 -156.24 -53.93
CA TRP A 520 138.35 -155.90 -54.90
C TRP A 520 137.15 -155.17 -54.26
N ALA A 521 136.78 -155.50 -53.02
CA ALA A 521 135.64 -154.88 -52.34
C ALA A 521 135.89 -153.41 -51.92
N ARG A 522 137.15 -153.01 -51.67
CA ARG A 522 137.49 -151.66 -51.22
C ARG A 522 137.49 -150.63 -52.36
N ALA A 523 137.84 -151.04 -53.58
CA ALA A 523 137.79 -150.15 -54.75
C ALA A 523 136.35 -149.79 -55.17
N HIS A 524 135.38 -150.70 -54.98
CA HIS A 524 133.97 -150.43 -55.33
C HIS A 524 133.32 -149.41 -54.38
N SER A 525 133.69 -149.40 -53.10
CA SER A 525 133.11 -148.48 -52.11
C SER A 525 133.50 -147.01 -52.36
N LEU A 526 134.72 -146.75 -52.85
CA LEU A 526 135.17 -145.40 -53.19
C LEU A 526 134.51 -144.85 -54.46
N LYS A 527 134.09 -145.70 -55.40
CA LYS A 527 133.41 -145.29 -56.64
C LYS A 527 131.97 -144.82 -56.39
N SER A 528 131.30 -145.34 -55.36
CA SER A 528 129.95 -144.92 -54.97
C SER A 528 129.88 -143.60 -54.20
N SER A 529 130.99 -143.05 -53.71
CA SER A 529 131.00 -141.80 -52.94
C SER A 529 131.29 -140.53 -53.77
N LEU A 530 131.70 -140.68 -55.04
CA LEU A 530 132.12 -139.59 -55.95
C LEU A 530 131.25 -139.56 -57.22
N ASP A 531 129.93 -139.66 -57.06
CA ASP A 531 128.96 -139.64 -58.16
C ASP A 531 128.45 -138.20 -58.41
N ASP A 532 128.75 -137.65 -59.59
CA ASP A 532 128.52 -136.23 -59.97
C ASP A 532 127.04 -135.81 -59.88
N SER A 533 126.10 -136.76 -60.01
CA SER A 533 124.64 -136.53 -59.91
C SER A 533 124.18 -135.97 -58.54
N ARG A 534 124.88 -136.31 -57.45
CA ARG A 534 124.47 -135.91 -56.09
C ARG A 534 124.84 -134.46 -55.76
N LEU A 535 125.87 -133.90 -56.41
CA LEU A 535 126.23 -132.49 -56.24
C LEU A 535 125.24 -131.57 -56.96
N GLU A 536 124.81 -131.92 -58.17
CA GLU A 536 123.83 -131.14 -58.94
C GLU A 536 122.49 -130.98 -58.20
N GLN A 537 122.03 -132.04 -57.50
CA GLN A 537 120.79 -131.98 -56.70
C GLN A 537 120.87 -130.97 -55.55
N ARG A 538 122.05 -130.79 -54.93
CA ARG A 538 122.23 -129.82 -53.84
C ARG A 538 122.22 -128.37 -54.34
N VAL A 539 122.77 -128.11 -55.52
CA VAL A 539 122.75 -126.76 -56.12
C VAL A 539 121.34 -126.40 -56.58
N LYS A 540 120.60 -127.33 -57.20
CA LYS A 540 119.18 -127.10 -57.53
C LYS A 540 118.35 -126.79 -56.30
N ALA A 541 118.51 -127.55 -55.22
CA ALA A 541 117.81 -127.28 -53.96
C ALA A 541 118.15 -125.91 -53.35
N ALA A 542 119.39 -125.42 -53.52
CA ALA A 542 119.79 -124.09 -53.07
C ALA A 542 119.18 -122.97 -53.92
N ILE A 543 119.15 -123.11 -55.25
CA ILE A 543 118.52 -122.15 -56.17
C ILE A 543 117.01 -122.08 -55.94
N GLU A 544 116.36 -123.22 -55.72
CA GLU A 544 114.92 -123.29 -55.38
C GLU A 544 114.63 -122.62 -54.02
N ALA A 545 115.50 -122.82 -53.01
CA ALA A 545 115.39 -122.14 -51.73
C ALA A 545 115.60 -120.61 -51.84
N GLU A 546 116.52 -120.16 -52.70
CA GLU A 546 116.74 -118.73 -52.95
C GLU A 546 115.55 -118.11 -53.69
N ALA A 547 115.03 -118.76 -54.73
CA ALA A 547 113.84 -118.31 -55.47
C ALA A 547 112.60 -118.20 -54.55
N THR A 548 112.37 -119.18 -53.68
CA THR A 548 111.28 -119.11 -52.69
C THR A 548 111.48 -118.00 -51.67
N SER A 549 112.72 -117.68 -51.29
CA SER A 549 113.01 -116.54 -50.40
C SER A 549 112.78 -115.19 -51.08
N GLN A 550 113.17 -115.02 -52.35
CA GLN A 550 112.95 -113.81 -53.13
C GLN A 550 111.46 -113.58 -53.41
N GLN A 551 110.69 -114.63 -53.70
CA GLN A 551 109.23 -114.52 -53.84
C GLN A 551 108.55 -114.05 -52.55
N ARG A 552 109.02 -114.52 -51.38
CA ARG A 552 108.50 -114.06 -50.09
C ARG A 552 108.85 -112.61 -49.80
N LEU A 553 110.04 -112.16 -50.19
CA LEU A 553 110.43 -110.75 -50.11
C LEU A 553 109.55 -109.88 -51.01
N ALA A 554 109.36 -110.25 -52.28
CA ALA A 554 108.51 -109.52 -53.21
C ALA A 554 107.05 -109.43 -52.71
N ASN A 555 106.50 -110.52 -52.16
CA ASN A 555 105.17 -110.51 -51.56
C ASN A 555 105.11 -109.59 -50.32
N GLY A 556 106.16 -109.58 -49.49
CA GLY A 556 106.27 -108.68 -48.34
C GLY A 556 106.37 -107.22 -48.75
N GLU A 557 107.17 -106.91 -49.77
CA GLU A 557 107.30 -105.57 -50.35
C GLU A 557 105.98 -105.07 -50.96
N ALA A 558 105.25 -105.94 -51.66
CA ALA A 558 103.92 -105.62 -52.18
C ALA A 558 102.91 -105.30 -51.06
N GLN A 559 102.90 -106.08 -49.97
CA GLN A 559 102.05 -105.80 -48.81
C GLN A 559 102.41 -104.49 -48.11
N ILE A 560 103.71 -104.19 -47.99
CA ILE A 560 104.17 -102.90 -47.44
C ILE A 560 103.71 -101.75 -48.33
N ALA A 561 103.77 -101.87 -49.65
CA ALA A 561 103.28 -100.86 -50.58
C ALA A 561 101.76 -100.66 -50.46
N GLU A 562 100.98 -101.74 -50.34
CA GLU A 562 99.52 -101.66 -50.13
C GLU A 562 99.16 -100.97 -48.80
N LEU A 563 99.83 -101.33 -47.71
CA LEU A 563 99.61 -100.72 -46.41
C LEU A 563 100.00 -99.24 -46.39
N ARG A 564 101.07 -98.85 -47.10
CA ARG A 564 101.43 -97.44 -47.30
C ARG A 564 100.34 -96.70 -48.06
N GLY A 565 99.82 -97.27 -49.14
CA GLY A 565 98.71 -96.69 -49.89
C GLY A 565 97.45 -96.48 -49.03
N LYS A 566 97.09 -97.48 -48.19
CA LYS A 566 95.98 -97.37 -47.24
C LYS A 566 96.23 -96.34 -46.14
N MET A 567 97.46 -96.21 -45.65
CA MET A 567 97.82 -95.19 -44.66
C MET A 567 97.76 -93.79 -45.28
N GLU A 568 98.19 -93.62 -46.52
CA GLU A 568 98.10 -92.36 -47.27
C GLU A 568 96.65 -91.98 -47.61
N SER A 569 95.78 -92.95 -47.95
CA SER A 569 94.34 -92.69 -48.11
C SER A 569 93.71 -92.27 -46.79
N ALA A 570 93.94 -93.02 -45.71
CA ALA A 570 93.42 -92.67 -44.39
C ALA A 570 93.92 -91.31 -43.90
N ARG A 571 95.18 -90.94 -44.20
CA ARG A 571 95.73 -89.62 -43.87
C ARG A 571 95.04 -88.50 -44.65
N ARG A 572 94.70 -88.73 -45.92
CA ARG A 572 93.90 -87.78 -46.72
C ARG A 572 92.48 -87.64 -46.17
N ASP A 573 91.85 -88.75 -45.80
CA ASP A 573 90.49 -88.76 -45.22
C ASP A 573 90.46 -88.05 -43.86
N ILE A 574 91.49 -88.22 -43.01
CA ILE A 574 91.62 -87.46 -41.76
C ILE A 574 91.79 -85.96 -42.05
N GLY A 575 92.54 -85.60 -43.09
CA GLY A 575 92.69 -84.21 -43.54
C GLY A 575 91.35 -83.59 -43.94
N SER A 576 90.59 -84.26 -44.81
CA SER A 576 89.30 -83.77 -45.29
C SER A 576 88.24 -83.68 -44.17
N LEU A 577 88.20 -84.67 -43.28
CA LEU A 577 87.30 -84.63 -42.10
C LEU A 577 87.69 -83.51 -41.12
N SER A 578 88.98 -83.22 -40.96
CA SER A 578 89.45 -82.11 -40.13
C SER A 578 89.07 -80.75 -40.72
N GLU A 579 89.19 -80.58 -42.05
CA GLU A 579 88.72 -79.37 -42.74
C GLU A 579 87.21 -79.21 -42.65
N LEU A 580 86.44 -80.28 -42.83
CA LEU A 580 84.99 -80.26 -42.65
C LEU A 580 84.59 -79.89 -41.23
N LEU A 581 85.29 -80.42 -40.22
CA LEU A 581 85.04 -80.10 -38.81
C LEU A 581 85.34 -78.63 -38.50
N LYS A 582 86.42 -78.06 -39.06
CA LYS A 582 86.71 -76.62 -38.96
C LYS A 582 85.61 -75.79 -39.61
N SER A 583 85.18 -76.13 -40.81
CA SER A 583 84.09 -75.44 -41.50
C SER A 583 82.78 -75.48 -40.69
N LYS A 584 82.43 -76.62 -40.08
CA LYS A 584 81.27 -76.73 -39.20
C LYS A 584 81.42 -75.97 -37.89
N HIS A 585 82.63 -75.85 -37.37
CA HIS A 585 82.90 -75.00 -36.21
C HIS A 585 82.74 -73.51 -36.55
N GLU A 586 83.28 -73.06 -37.69
CA GLU A 586 83.12 -71.68 -38.18
C GLU A 586 81.65 -71.34 -38.45
N GLU A 587 80.87 -72.26 -39.03
CA GLU A 587 79.42 -72.14 -39.20
C GLU A 587 78.69 -72.03 -37.84
N GLY A 588 79.12 -72.82 -36.84
CA GLY A 588 78.61 -72.74 -35.47
C GLY A 588 78.90 -71.39 -34.80
N GLU A 589 80.10 -70.85 -34.94
CA GLU A 589 80.47 -69.52 -34.44
C GLU A 589 79.68 -68.40 -35.14
N ALA A 590 79.41 -68.54 -36.44
CA ALA A 590 78.55 -67.62 -37.17
C ALA A 590 77.11 -67.65 -36.63
N TYR A 591 76.54 -68.83 -36.38
CA TYR A 591 75.22 -68.96 -35.77
C TYR A 591 75.17 -68.38 -34.34
N LEU A 592 76.21 -68.59 -33.52
CA LEU A 592 76.28 -67.96 -32.21
C LEU A 592 76.29 -66.44 -32.30
N SER A 593 77.05 -65.88 -33.25
CA SER A 593 77.09 -64.44 -33.51
C SER A 593 75.72 -63.89 -33.97
N GLU A 594 75.01 -64.63 -34.82
CA GLU A 594 73.65 -64.27 -35.24
C GLU A 594 72.65 -64.33 -34.08
N ILE A 595 72.73 -65.37 -33.23
CA ILE A 595 71.89 -65.51 -32.02
C ILE A 595 72.15 -64.36 -31.05
N GLU A 596 73.41 -63.98 -30.82
CA GLU A 596 73.76 -62.83 -29.98
C GLU A 596 73.22 -61.51 -30.54
N SER A 597 73.34 -61.31 -31.85
CA SER A 597 72.78 -60.13 -32.54
C SER A 597 71.26 -60.05 -32.43
N ILE A 598 70.56 -61.17 -32.65
CA ILE A 598 69.10 -61.28 -32.48
C ILE A 598 68.72 -61.05 -31.00
N GLY A 599 69.50 -61.59 -30.06
CA GLY A 599 69.33 -61.41 -28.62
C GLY A 599 69.39 -59.93 -28.24
N GLN A 600 70.41 -59.21 -28.70
CA GLN A 600 70.55 -57.77 -28.45
C GLN A 600 69.38 -56.98 -29.05
N ALA A 601 68.99 -57.26 -30.30
CA ALA A 601 67.85 -56.60 -30.94
C ALA A 601 66.54 -56.86 -30.18
N TYR A 602 66.35 -58.07 -29.64
CA TYR A 602 65.20 -58.40 -28.82
C TYR A 602 65.22 -57.64 -27.49
N GLU A 603 66.36 -57.56 -26.81
CA GLU A 603 66.53 -56.77 -25.58
C GLU A 603 66.25 -55.27 -25.82
N ASP A 604 66.74 -54.71 -26.93
CA ASP A 604 66.50 -53.32 -27.32
C ASP A 604 64.99 -53.08 -27.57
N ILE A 605 64.32 -53.98 -28.29
CA ILE A 605 62.86 -53.90 -28.48
C ILE A 605 62.11 -54.06 -27.16
N GLN A 606 62.56 -54.96 -26.28
CA GLN A 606 61.95 -55.19 -24.97
C GLN A 606 62.07 -53.94 -24.09
N THR A 607 63.23 -53.28 -24.07
CA THR A 607 63.43 -52.04 -23.33
C THR A 607 62.61 -50.89 -23.92
N GLN A 608 62.51 -50.79 -25.24
CA GLN A 608 61.63 -49.81 -25.91
C GLN A 608 60.16 -50.05 -25.54
N ASN A 609 59.70 -51.31 -25.56
CA ASN A 609 58.33 -51.65 -25.18
C ASN A 609 58.06 -51.34 -23.71
N GLN A 610 59.01 -51.56 -22.80
CA GLN A 610 58.89 -51.17 -21.39
C GLN A 610 58.77 -49.65 -21.24
N GLN A 611 59.56 -48.87 -21.98
CA GLN A 611 59.47 -47.41 -21.97
C GLN A 611 58.12 -46.92 -22.50
N LEU A 612 57.61 -47.50 -23.59
CA LEU A 612 56.29 -47.15 -24.13
C LEU A 612 55.16 -47.50 -23.16
N LEU A 613 55.24 -48.66 -22.50
CA LEU A 613 54.29 -49.04 -21.45
C LEU A 613 54.32 -48.04 -20.29
N GLN A 614 55.51 -47.62 -19.85
CA GLN A 614 55.67 -46.64 -18.79
C GLN A 614 55.05 -45.28 -19.20
N GLN A 615 55.26 -44.82 -20.44
CA GLN A 615 54.65 -43.60 -20.95
C GLN A 615 53.11 -43.68 -20.99
N ILE A 616 52.55 -44.83 -21.37
CA ILE A 616 51.09 -45.06 -21.35
C ILE A 616 50.56 -44.96 -19.92
N ILE A 617 51.23 -45.60 -18.96
CA ILE A 617 50.86 -45.55 -17.54
C ILE A 617 50.90 -44.10 -17.03
N GLU A 618 51.99 -43.37 -17.29
CA GLU A 618 52.13 -41.97 -16.87
C GLU A 618 51.07 -41.06 -17.49
N ARG A 619 50.74 -41.27 -18.78
CA ARG A 619 49.67 -40.54 -19.46
C ARG A 619 48.32 -40.87 -18.84
N ASP A 620 48.04 -42.13 -18.53
CA ASP A 620 46.78 -42.56 -17.95
C ASP A 620 46.62 -42.07 -16.50
N ASP A 621 47.71 -42.00 -15.74
CA ASP A 621 47.76 -41.35 -14.43
C ASP A 621 47.48 -39.85 -14.53
N HIS A 622 48.04 -39.17 -15.54
CA HIS A 622 47.77 -37.75 -15.78
C HIS A 622 46.31 -37.52 -16.18
N ASN A 623 45.75 -38.35 -17.08
CA ASN A 623 44.35 -38.31 -17.47
C ASN A 623 43.42 -38.53 -16.26
N THR A 624 43.77 -39.47 -15.38
CA THR A 624 43.01 -39.72 -14.14
C THR A 624 43.05 -38.50 -13.21
N LYS A 625 44.20 -37.83 -13.07
CA LYS A 625 44.31 -36.58 -12.28
C LYS A 625 43.44 -35.47 -12.86
N ILE A 626 43.52 -35.21 -14.16
CA ILE A 626 42.67 -34.20 -14.84
C ILE A 626 41.19 -34.55 -14.67
N PHE A 627 40.81 -35.82 -14.81
CA PHE A 627 39.45 -36.26 -14.61
C PHE A 627 38.97 -36.00 -13.18
N MET A 628 39.77 -36.34 -12.16
CA MET A 628 39.45 -36.06 -10.76
C MET A 628 39.32 -34.55 -10.48
N GLU A 629 40.20 -33.72 -11.06
CA GLU A 629 40.09 -32.26 -10.95
C GLU A 629 38.82 -31.73 -11.64
N GLY A 630 38.49 -32.25 -12.82
CA GLY A 630 37.25 -31.93 -13.52
C GLY A 630 36.00 -32.27 -12.70
N VAL A 631 35.99 -33.44 -12.04
CA VAL A 631 34.90 -33.82 -11.12
C VAL A 631 34.82 -32.87 -9.92
N LYS A 632 35.95 -32.49 -9.31
CA LYS A 632 35.99 -31.52 -8.19
C LYS A 632 35.46 -30.15 -8.61
N VAL A 633 35.88 -29.66 -9.78
CA VAL A 633 35.40 -28.37 -10.33
C VAL A 633 33.89 -28.44 -10.60
N LYS A 634 33.39 -29.53 -11.18
CA LYS A 634 31.96 -29.72 -11.41
C LYS A 634 31.16 -29.77 -10.11
N GLN A 635 31.63 -30.49 -9.10
CA GLN A 635 30.99 -30.54 -7.79
C GLN A 635 30.95 -29.16 -7.11
N ALA A 636 32.03 -28.38 -7.21
CA ALA A 636 32.07 -27.00 -6.72
C ALA A 636 31.11 -26.09 -7.49
N GLN A 637 31.04 -26.22 -8.81
CA GLN A 637 30.11 -25.49 -9.67
C GLN A 637 28.65 -25.80 -9.31
N ASP A 638 28.30 -27.07 -9.12
CA ASP A 638 26.95 -27.51 -8.74
C ASP A 638 26.58 -26.96 -7.35
N THR A 639 27.53 -26.94 -6.41
CA THR A 639 27.35 -26.36 -5.08
C THR A 639 27.08 -24.85 -5.14
N LEU A 640 27.91 -24.10 -5.89
CA LEU A 640 27.73 -22.66 -6.11
C LEU A 640 26.40 -22.36 -6.83
N HIS A 641 26.02 -23.19 -7.80
CA HIS A 641 24.74 -23.05 -8.49
C HIS A 641 23.56 -23.23 -7.53
N LEU A 642 23.61 -24.22 -6.64
CA LEU A 642 22.61 -24.42 -5.60
C LEU A 642 22.52 -23.23 -4.63
N GLU A 643 23.66 -22.69 -4.20
CA GLU A 643 23.74 -21.48 -3.38
C GLU A 643 23.13 -20.27 -4.09
N LEU A 644 23.43 -20.08 -5.38
CA LEU A 644 22.88 -19.01 -6.19
C LEU A 644 21.35 -19.15 -6.33
N CYS A 645 20.83 -20.35 -6.59
CA CYS A 645 19.40 -20.61 -6.59
C CYS A 645 18.74 -20.29 -5.24
N ASN A 646 19.39 -20.65 -4.13
CA ASN A 646 18.90 -20.36 -2.78
C ASN A 646 18.90 -18.86 -2.48
N LEU A 647 19.99 -18.15 -2.79
CA LEU A 647 20.07 -16.69 -2.64
C LEU A 647 19.01 -15.99 -3.49
N ASN A 648 18.77 -16.46 -4.73
CA ASN A 648 17.75 -15.89 -5.60
C ASN A 648 16.32 -16.12 -5.05
N ARG A 649 16.06 -17.30 -4.45
CA ARG A 649 14.81 -17.56 -3.71
C ARG A 649 14.66 -16.62 -2.51
N ASN A 650 15.71 -16.44 -1.71
CA ASN A 650 15.71 -15.53 -0.57
C ASN A 650 15.48 -14.07 -0.99
N LEU A 651 16.10 -13.64 -2.10
CA LEU A 651 15.90 -12.31 -2.66
C LEU A 651 14.45 -12.09 -3.11
N ARG A 652 13.84 -13.08 -3.77
CA ARG A 652 12.41 -13.02 -4.15
C ARG A 652 11.50 -12.94 -2.93
N GLN A 653 11.79 -13.71 -1.87
CA GLN A 653 11.04 -13.64 -0.62
C GLN A 653 11.19 -12.26 0.06
N ALA A 654 12.41 -11.73 0.15
CA ALA A 654 12.67 -10.41 0.71
C ALA A 654 11.98 -9.31 -0.09
N LYS A 655 11.98 -9.41 -1.42
CA LYS A 655 11.25 -8.48 -2.29
C LYS A 655 9.75 -8.53 -2.04
N GLY A 656 9.16 -9.72 -1.95
CA GLY A 656 7.74 -9.88 -1.59
C GLY A 656 7.40 -9.27 -0.22
N LEU A 657 8.27 -9.43 0.78
CA LEU A 657 8.10 -8.78 2.08
C LEU A 657 8.19 -7.25 1.99
N MET A 658 9.13 -6.72 1.20
CA MET A 658 9.21 -5.27 0.97
C MET A 658 7.96 -4.71 0.30
N ASP A 659 7.43 -5.39 -0.71
CA ASP A 659 6.20 -4.98 -1.38
C ASP A 659 5.01 -4.98 -0.41
N LEU A 660 4.89 -6.00 0.44
CA LEU A 660 3.88 -6.04 1.52
C LEU A 660 4.04 -4.89 2.53
N TYR A 661 5.27 -4.58 2.95
CA TYR A 661 5.51 -3.43 3.84
C TYR A 661 5.22 -2.10 3.15
N LYS A 662 5.51 -1.97 1.86
CA LYS A 662 5.21 -0.77 1.08
C LYS A 662 3.69 -0.55 0.98
N ASP A 663 2.92 -1.60 0.72
CA ASP A 663 1.46 -1.53 0.73
C ASP A 663 0.93 -1.15 2.13
N LYS A 664 1.54 -1.70 3.18
CA LYS A 664 1.17 -1.36 4.56
C LYS A 664 1.44 0.10 4.89
N ILE A 665 2.57 0.64 4.45
CA ILE A 665 2.94 2.05 4.61
C ILE A 665 1.92 2.92 3.87
N SER A 666 1.56 2.59 2.63
CA SER A 666 0.55 3.34 1.86
C SER A 666 -0.81 3.36 2.58
N GLN A 667 -1.27 2.23 3.10
CA GLN A 667 -2.51 2.16 3.90
C GLN A 667 -2.44 3.00 5.18
N LEU A 668 -1.28 3.06 5.84
CA LEU A 668 -1.09 3.89 7.03
C LEU A 668 -1.06 5.38 6.66
N ASP A 669 -0.44 5.75 5.54
CA ASP A 669 -0.40 7.12 5.04
C ASP A 669 -1.81 7.62 4.68
N ASP A 670 -2.61 6.80 4.00
CA ASP A 670 -4.00 7.12 3.68
C ASP A 670 -4.85 7.29 4.95
N LYS A 671 -4.68 6.42 5.95
CA LYS A 671 -5.32 6.61 7.25
C LYS A 671 -4.87 7.91 7.90
N LEU A 672 -3.57 8.21 7.89
CA LEU A 672 -3.01 9.42 8.51
C LEU A 672 -3.52 10.69 7.82
N LYS A 673 -3.71 10.67 6.49
CA LYS A 673 -4.41 11.74 5.74
C LYS A 673 -5.85 11.91 6.21
N VAL A 674 -6.62 10.83 6.36
CA VAL A 674 -8.00 10.93 6.87
C VAL A 674 -8.04 11.52 8.28
N TRP A 675 -7.16 11.05 9.18
CA TRP A 675 -7.08 11.58 10.54
C TRP A 675 -6.64 13.06 10.57
N SER A 676 -5.72 13.46 9.69
CA SER A 676 -5.26 14.85 9.61
C SER A 676 -6.34 15.78 9.07
N GLU A 677 -7.08 15.36 8.03
CA GLU A 677 -8.24 16.09 7.51
C GLU A 677 -9.34 16.22 8.57
N GLN A 678 -9.62 15.16 9.33
CA GLN A 678 -10.61 15.21 10.40
C GLN A 678 -10.18 16.15 11.53
N THR A 679 -8.89 16.15 11.90
CA THR A 679 -8.33 17.07 12.89
C THR A 679 -8.42 18.52 12.41
N ALA A 680 -8.12 18.77 11.14
CA ALA A 680 -8.24 20.09 10.53
C ALA A 680 -9.70 20.59 10.54
N ARG A 681 -10.67 19.72 10.21
CA ARG A 681 -12.10 20.05 10.29
C ARG A 681 -12.53 20.39 11.72
N LEU A 682 -12.17 19.55 12.70
CA LEU A 682 -12.49 19.80 14.11
C LEU A 682 -11.85 21.10 14.63
N SER A 683 -10.64 21.41 14.19
CA SER A 683 -9.97 22.68 14.52
C SER A 683 -10.70 23.89 13.92
N GLU A 684 -11.14 23.79 12.67
CA GLU A 684 -11.90 24.84 11.99
C GLU A 684 -13.29 25.03 12.63
N ASP A 685 -13.98 23.95 12.97
CA ASP A 685 -15.24 23.99 13.70
C ASP A 685 -15.06 24.61 15.09
N GLY A 686 -14.00 24.22 15.82
CA GLY A 686 -13.62 24.83 17.09
C GLY A 686 -13.39 26.34 16.97
N ARG A 687 -12.69 26.78 15.91
CA ARG A 687 -12.48 28.20 15.62
C ARG A 687 -13.80 28.91 15.32
N ARG A 688 -14.70 28.31 14.53
CA ARG A 688 -16.04 28.85 14.24
C ARG A 688 -16.88 28.99 15.51
N HIS A 689 -16.88 27.96 16.36
CA HIS A 689 -17.58 28.00 17.65
C HIS A 689 -17.00 29.07 18.58
N SER A 690 -15.68 29.21 18.66
CA SER A 690 -15.03 30.26 19.44
C SER A 690 -15.42 31.66 18.96
N VAL A 691 -15.45 31.90 17.65
CA VAL A 691 -15.88 33.19 17.08
C VAL A 691 -17.36 33.46 17.37
N SER A 692 -18.22 32.45 17.20
CA SER A 692 -19.65 32.54 17.50
C SER A 692 -19.92 32.84 18.98
N SER A 693 -19.23 32.14 19.89
CA SER A 693 -19.28 32.38 21.33
C SER A 693 -18.81 33.79 21.69
N GLY A 694 -17.69 34.26 21.11
CA GLY A 694 -17.20 35.62 21.32
C GLY A 694 -18.18 36.69 20.81
N ASN A 695 -18.84 36.45 19.67
CA ASN A 695 -19.90 37.32 19.17
C ASN A 695 -21.11 37.36 20.11
N ALA A 696 -21.54 36.21 20.64
CA ALA A 696 -22.64 36.12 21.59
C ALA A 696 -22.32 36.82 22.92
N GLN A 697 -21.09 36.67 23.43
CA GLN A 697 -20.61 37.40 24.61
C GLN A 697 -20.60 38.91 24.39
N ARG A 698 -20.15 39.39 23.22
CA ARG A 698 -20.23 40.82 22.89
C ARG A 698 -21.67 41.33 22.88
N LYS A 699 -22.58 40.63 22.20
CA LYS A 699 -24.00 40.99 22.21
C LYS A 699 -24.60 41.01 23.61
N LEU A 700 -24.23 40.05 24.46
CA LEU A 700 -24.67 40.04 25.85
C LEU A 700 -24.13 41.26 26.62
N ALA A 701 -22.86 41.62 26.42
CA ALA A 701 -22.27 42.80 27.03
C ALA A 701 -22.96 44.10 26.55
N ASP A 702 -23.29 44.20 25.26
CA ASP A 702 -24.02 45.34 24.69
C ASP A 702 -25.42 45.46 25.32
N VAL A 703 -26.18 44.36 25.37
CA VAL A 703 -27.53 44.32 25.99
C VAL A 703 -27.46 44.63 27.49
N LEU A 704 -26.44 44.14 28.21
CA LEU A 704 -26.22 44.49 29.62
C LEU A 704 -25.92 45.98 29.78
N GLY A 705 -25.12 46.55 28.87
CA GLY A 705 -24.82 47.99 28.82
C GLY A 705 -26.08 48.82 28.59
N GLU A 706 -26.91 48.44 27.62
CA GLU A 706 -28.21 49.07 27.34
C GLU A 706 -29.16 48.95 28.54
N ALA A 707 -29.26 47.77 29.16
CA ALA A 707 -30.07 47.56 30.35
C ALA A 707 -29.59 48.43 31.53
N GLN A 708 -28.29 48.65 31.67
CA GLN A 708 -27.72 49.53 32.68
C GLN A 708 -28.01 51.01 32.38
N GLN A 709 -27.94 51.44 31.12
CA GLN A 709 -28.34 52.79 30.70
C GLN A 709 -29.84 53.03 30.94
N LEU A 710 -30.70 52.06 30.58
CA LEU A 710 -32.14 52.10 30.85
C LEU A 710 -32.42 52.21 32.36
N ARG A 711 -31.67 51.46 33.18
CA ARG A 711 -31.78 51.56 34.64
C ARG A 711 -31.39 52.94 35.16
N GLN A 712 -30.27 53.50 34.71
CA GLN A 712 -29.85 54.86 35.07
C GLN A 712 -30.88 55.91 34.63
N SER A 713 -31.46 55.76 33.44
CA SER A 713 -32.54 56.62 32.94
C SER A 713 -33.80 56.50 33.83
N MET A 714 -34.17 55.28 34.22
CA MET A 714 -35.30 55.03 35.12
C MET A 714 -35.06 55.65 36.51
N ASP A 715 -33.85 55.50 37.08
CA ASP A 715 -33.46 56.11 38.35
C ASP A 715 -33.51 57.65 38.25
N GLN A 716 -33.07 58.22 37.12
CA GLN A 716 -33.16 59.66 36.86
C GLN A 716 -34.60 60.14 36.76
N VAL A 717 -35.48 59.40 36.05
CA VAL A 717 -36.91 59.69 35.98
C VAL A 717 -37.54 59.60 37.36
N GLN A 718 -37.19 58.59 38.16
CA GLN A 718 -37.69 58.42 39.52
C GLN A 718 -37.24 59.55 40.45
N SER A 719 -35.98 60.00 40.34
CA SER A 719 -35.48 61.18 41.04
C SER A 719 -36.20 62.46 40.62
N ASN A 720 -36.45 62.64 39.32
CA ASN A 720 -37.21 63.77 38.80
C ASN A 720 -38.65 63.78 39.33
N VAL A 721 -39.32 62.62 39.32
CA VAL A 721 -40.65 62.47 39.92
C VAL A 721 -40.62 62.77 41.42
N GLY A 722 -39.60 62.31 42.15
CA GLY A 722 -39.42 62.63 43.57
C GLY A 722 -39.28 64.13 43.82
N ARG A 723 -38.47 64.82 43.00
CA ARG A 723 -38.28 66.27 43.06
C ARG A 723 -39.56 67.04 42.71
N SER A 724 -40.28 66.64 41.67
CA SER A 724 -41.59 67.23 41.34
C SER A 724 -42.62 66.99 42.44
N ARG A 725 -42.62 65.82 43.10
CA ARG A 725 -43.47 65.57 44.28
C ARG A 725 -43.13 66.50 45.44
N LEU A 726 -41.85 66.74 45.71
CA LEU A 726 -41.42 67.70 46.74
C LEU A 726 -41.79 69.13 46.39
N GLU A 727 -41.66 69.53 45.13
CA GLU A 727 -42.08 70.84 44.63
C GLU A 727 -43.58 71.03 44.76
N VAL A 728 -44.39 70.04 44.38
CA VAL A 728 -45.85 70.04 44.59
C VAL A 728 -46.19 70.13 46.08
N ALA A 729 -45.49 69.38 46.94
CA ALA A 729 -45.67 69.48 48.39
C ALA A 729 -45.31 70.88 48.93
N GLY A 730 -44.24 71.50 48.42
CA GLY A 730 -43.86 72.88 48.73
C GLY A 730 -44.92 73.89 48.31
N LEU A 731 -45.44 73.78 47.09
CA LEU A 731 -46.55 74.61 46.59
C LEU A 731 -47.81 74.44 47.43
N LEU A 732 -48.13 73.22 47.87
CA LEU A 732 -49.26 72.97 48.79
C LEU A 732 -49.07 73.64 50.16
N VAL A 733 -47.84 73.65 50.67
CA VAL A 733 -47.51 74.36 51.93
C VAL A 733 -47.63 75.87 51.75
N GLU A 734 -47.10 76.43 50.66
CA GLU A 734 -47.27 77.87 50.36
C GLU A 734 -48.74 78.24 50.17
N LEU A 735 -49.52 77.41 49.48
CA LEU A 735 -50.97 77.59 49.36
C LEU A 735 -51.66 77.63 50.73
N GLU A 736 -51.25 76.77 51.67
CA GLU A 736 -51.82 76.76 53.02
C GLU A 736 -51.38 77.98 53.85
N LYS A 737 -50.13 78.45 53.69
CA LYS A 737 -49.68 79.73 54.26
C LYS A 737 -50.47 80.92 53.71
N ASP A 738 -50.72 80.95 52.41
CA ASP A 738 -51.53 81.98 51.76
C ASP A 738 -52.99 81.92 52.20
N ARG A 739 -53.55 80.72 52.38
CA ARG A 739 -54.88 80.55 52.99
C ARG A 739 -54.92 81.06 54.42
N PHE A 740 -53.87 80.79 55.20
CA PHE A 740 -53.78 81.27 56.58
C PHE A 740 -53.61 82.79 56.64
N SER A 741 -52.78 83.39 55.79
CA SER A 741 -52.60 84.84 55.70
C SER A 741 -53.90 85.51 55.26
N LYS A 742 -54.58 84.94 54.26
CA LYS A 742 -55.92 85.37 53.82
C LYS A 742 -56.92 85.35 54.98
N ARG A 743 -57.05 84.23 55.71
CA ARG A 743 -57.93 84.14 56.89
C ARG A 743 -57.60 85.21 57.93
N ARG A 744 -56.33 85.44 58.21
CA ARG A 744 -55.90 86.49 59.14
C ARG A 744 -56.34 87.88 58.66
N THR A 745 -56.18 88.18 57.37
CA THR A 745 -56.66 89.46 56.81
C THR A 745 -58.18 89.58 56.81
N GLU A 746 -58.91 88.48 56.61
CA GLU A 746 -60.37 88.43 56.71
C GLU A 746 -60.84 88.65 58.16
N ASP A 747 -60.19 88.02 59.14
CA ASP A 747 -60.46 88.22 60.57
C ASP A 747 -60.18 89.67 61.02
N ASP A 748 -59.06 90.26 60.57
CA ASP A 748 -58.72 91.66 60.81
C ASP A 748 -59.76 92.60 60.17
N LEU A 749 -60.21 92.30 58.95
CA LEU A 749 -61.27 93.04 58.26
C LEU A 749 -62.60 92.93 59.02
N GLU A 750 -62.96 91.75 59.51
CA GLU A 750 -64.19 91.54 60.26
C GLU A 750 -64.14 92.26 61.62
N SER A 751 -63.00 92.21 62.31
CA SER A 751 -62.73 92.98 63.54
C SER A 751 -62.89 94.49 63.33
N LEU A 752 -62.30 95.03 62.25
CA LEU A 752 -62.44 96.43 61.86
C LEU A 752 -63.88 96.77 61.45
N SER A 753 -64.56 95.88 60.75
CA SER A 753 -65.96 96.05 60.34
C SER A 753 -66.91 96.03 61.54
N ARG A 754 -66.71 95.12 62.52
CA ARG A 754 -67.45 95.11 63.79
C ARG A 754 -67.21 96.40 64.59
N LYS A 755 -65.96 96.90 64.65
CA LYS A 755 -65.65 98.21 65.25
C LYS A 755 -66.38 99.35 64.53
N ALA A 756 -66.37 99.37 63.19
CA ALA A 756 -67.06 100.38 62.39
C ALA A 756 -68.59 100.33 62.55
N SER A 757 -69.18 99.13 62.61
CA SER A 757 -70.61 98.94 62.83
C SER A 757 -71.03 99.28 64.27
N SER A 758 -70.18 99.04 65.27
CA SER A 758 -70.41 99.51 66.65
C SER A 758 -70.37 101.05 66.75
N LEU A 759 -69.48 101.70 66.00
CA LEU A 759 -69.46 103.17 65.90
C LEU A 759 -70.71 103.70 65.18
N ARG A 760 -71.17 103.08 64.08
CA ARG A 760 -72.41 103.46 63.38
C ARG A 760 -73.67 103.29 64.26
N ALA A 761 -73.78 102.19 65.00
CA ALA A 761 -74.89 101.96 65.92
C ALA A 761 -74.97 102.97 67.07
N LYS A 762 -73.84 103.57 67.47
CA LYS A 762 -73.80 104.69 68.45
C LYS A 762 -74.23 106.02 67.84
N THR A 763 -74.16 106.19 66.53
CA THR A 763 -74.51 107.43 65.80
C THR A 763 -76.00 107.47 65.41
N GLU A 764 -76.61 106.31 65.14
CA GLU A 764 -78.03 106.21 64.71
C GLU A 764 -79.05 106.14 65.86
N GLY A 765 -78.61 106.01 67.12
CA GLY A 765 -79.47 105.99 68.31
C GLY A 765 -79.40 107.25 69.20
N SER A 766 -78.81 108.34 68.72
CA SER A 766 -78.60 109.55 69.52
C SER A 766 -79.76 110.55 69.39
N SER A 767 -80.53 110.75 70.47
CA SER A 767 -81.62 111.73 70.59
C SER A 767 -81.19 113.20 70.49
N VAL A 768 -79.93 113.46 70.13
CA VAL A 768 -79.35 114.80 69.99
C VAL A 768 -79.55 115.32 68.56
N LEU A 769 -79.52 114.44 67.54
CA LEU A 769 -79.64 114.86 66.14
C LEU A 769 -81.07 115.29 65.76
N GLU A 770 -82.07 114.69 66.41
CA GLU A 770 -83.49 114.97 66.18
C GLU A 770 -83.95 116.25 66.91
N LYS A 771 -83.39 116.53 68.10
CA LYS A 771 -83.60 117.79 68.83
C LYS A 771 -83.04 119.01 68.08
N VAL A 772 -81.86 118.88 67.45
CA VAL A 772 -81.26 119.96 66.65
C VAL A 772 -82.09 120.28 65.41
N HIS A 773 -82.68 119.28 64.75
CA HIS A 773 -83.56 119.51 63.60
C HIS A 773 -84.89 120.19 63.98
N GLN A 774 -85.41 119.91 65.19
CA GLN A 774 -86.63 120.54 65.69
C GLN A 774 -86.40 121.98 66.14
N GLU A 775 -85.28 122.26 66.82
CA GLU A 775 -84.87 123.62 67.23
C GLU A 775 -84.64 124.55 66.01
N VAL A 776 -84.01 124.05 64.93
CA VAL A 776 -83.81 124.84 63.69
C VAL A 776 -85.13 125.25 63.03
N ASN A 777 -86.17 124.43 63.14
CA ASN A 777 -87.49 124.74 62.59
C ASN A 777 -88.26 125.77 63.44
N GLU A 778 -88.12 125.73 64.77
CA GLU A 778 -88.72 126.73 65.67
C GLU A 778 -88.09 128.12 65.49
N TYR A 779 -86.76 128.21 65.37
CA TYR A 779 -86.06 129.48 65.13
C TYR A 779 -86.43 130.12 63.77
N ARG A 780 -86.71 129.32 62.73
CA ARG A 780 -87.20 129.83 61.43
C ARG A 780 -88.61 130.41 61.49
N GLY A 781 -89.45 130.00 62.44
CA GLY A 781 -90.83 130.50 62.59
C GLY A 781 -90.92 131.92 63.16
N ILE A 782 -90.02 132.28 64.08
CA ILE A 782 -90.01 133.58 64.80
C ILE A 782 -89.72 134.76 63.85
N LEU A 783 -88.98 134.50 62.77
CA LEU A 783 -88.52 135.51 61.81
C LEU A 783 -89.60 135.97 60.83
N LYS A 784 -90.78 135.33 60.81
CA LYS A 784 -91.89 135.67 59.89
C LYS A 784 -92.76 136.83 60.41
N CYS A 785 -93.27 137.66 59.49
CA CYS A 785 -94.10 138.83 59.74
C CYS A 785 -95.45 138.41 60.34
N GLY A 786 -95.87 139.03 61.45
CA GLY A 786 -97.13 138.68 62.13
C GLY A 786 -98.41 138.97 61.34
N VAL A 787 -98.34 139.79 60.29
CA VAL A 787 -99.50 140.19 59.47
C VAL A 787 -99.75 139.21 58.32
N CYS A 788 -98.70 138.70 57.65
CA CYS A 788 -98.85 137.74 56.56
C CYS A 788 -98.38 136.31 56.88
N ARG A 789 -97.64 136.10 57.99
CA ARG A 789 -97.05 134.83 58.45
C ARG A 789 -96.18 134.09 57.43
N ASP A 790 -95.72 134.80 56.41
CA ASP A 790 -95.03 134.22 55.27
C ASP A 790 -93.68 134.90 55.07
N ARG A 791 -93.68 136.21 54.81
CA ARG A 791 -92.47 137.03 54.60
C ARG A 791 -91.75 137.33 55.90
N GLN A 792 -90.43 137.48 55.85
CA GLN A 792 -89.63 137.86 57.00
C GLN A 792 -89.89 139.31 57.45
N LYS A 793 -89.54 139.64 58.70
CA LYS A 793 -89.65 141.00 59.24
C LYS A 793 -88.51 141.86 58.67
N GLU A 794 -88.85 142.97 58.01
CA GLU A 794 -87.93 143.83 57.23
C GLU A 794 -87.98 145.30 57.65
N VAL A 795 -89.05 145.72 58.34
CA VAL A 795 -89.23 147.10 58.79
C VAL A 795 -89.68 147.14 60.24
N VAL A 796 -89.30 148.21 60.93
CA VAL A 796 -89.74 148.52 62.28
C VAL A 796 -90.48 149.86 62.29
N ILE A 797 -91.58 149.93 63.04
CA ILE A 797 -92.24 151.21 63.34
C ILE A 797 -91.58 151.77 64.60
N THR A 798 -90.73 152.79 64.47
CA THR A 798 -89.88 153.32 65.55
C THR A 798 -90.65 153.88 66.74
N LYS A 799 -91.93 154.26 66.56
CA LYS A 799 -92.81 154.73 67.65
C LYS A 799 -93.20 153.64 68.65
N CYS A 800 -93.28 152.37 68.20
CA CYS A 800 -93.74 151.26 69.03
C CYS A 800 -92.86 150.00 68.92
N TYR A 801 -91.76 150.10 68.16
CA TYR A 801 -90.76 149.06 67.91
C TYR A 801 -91.29 147.70 67.41
N HIS A 802 -92.53 147.66 66.90
CA HIS A 802 -93.07 146.45 66.28
C HIS A 802 -92.55 146.25 64.86
N LEU A 803 -92.27 144.98 64.53
CA LEU A 803 -91.54 144.54 63.35
C LEU A 803 -92.45 143.78 62.39
N PHE A 804 -92.41 144.14 61.11
CA PHE A 804 -93.25 143.58 60.06
C PHE A 804 -92.49 143.53 58.75
N CYS A 805 -93.03 142.88 57.72
CA CYS A 805 -92.50 143.03 56.37
C CYS A 805 -92.85 144.41 55.80
N ASN A 806 -91.99 144.93 54.91
CA ASN A 806 -92.16 146.26 54.35
C ASN A 806 -93.52 146.39 53.64
N ASP A 807 -93.90 145.37 52.86
CA ASP A 807 -95.16 145.36 52.11
C ASP A 807 -96.40 145.56 52.98
N CYS A 808 -96.45 144.91 54.15
CA CYS A 808 -97.61 145.00 55.04
C CYS A 808 -97.76 146.41 55.62
N ILE A 809 -96.66 147.07 55.99
CA ILE A 809 -96.69 148.43 56.53
C ILE A 809 -96.91 149.47 55.43
N GLN A 810 -96.33 149.29 54.25
CA GLN A 810 -96.56 150.17 53.11
C GLN A 810 -98.03 150.14 52.65
N LYS A 811 -98.70 148.98 52.67
CA LYS A 811 -100.14 148.88 52.39
C LYS A 811 -100.99 149.70 53.38
N LEU A 812 -100.65 149.67 54.67
CA LEU A 812 -101.37 150.44 55.70
C LEU A 812 -101.15 151.95 55.55
N LEU A 813 -99.92 152.37 55.24
CA LEU A 813 -99.61 153.78 54.97
C LEU A 813 -100.35 154.30 53.73
N ARG A 814 -100.44 153.51 52.65
CA ARG A 814 -101.21 153.85 51.44
C ARG A 814 -102.71 153.97 51.72
N ASN A 815 -103.26 153.06 52.52
CA ASN A 815 -104.68 153.06 52.89
C ASN A 815 -105.04 154.11 53.96
N ARG A 816 -104.11 155.01 54.31
CA ARG A 816 -104.24 156.07 55.33
C ARG A 816 -104.63 155.55 56.72
N GLN A 817 -104.54 154.24 56.96
CA GLN A 817 -104.72 153.61 58.26
C GLN A 817 -103.40 153.67 59.03
N ARG A 818 -103.07 154.88 59.50
CA ARG A 818 -101.80 155.21 60.17
C ARG A 818 -101.79 154.74 61.63
N ARG A 819 -102.12 153.48 61.89
CA ARG A 819 -102.10 152.82 63.20
C ARG A 819 -101.38 151.48 63.10
N CYS A 820 -100.51 151.17 64.05
CA CYS A 820 -99.73 149.94 64.06
C CYS A 820 -100.65 148.70 64.20
N PRO A 821 -100.49 147.64 63.38
CA PRO A 821 -101.33 146.43 63.47
C PRO A 821 -101.28 145.71 64.82
N SER A 822 -100.15 145.77 65.53
CA SER A 822 -99.99 145.07 66.80
C SER A 822 -100.50 145.85 68.01
N CYS A 823 -100.45 147.19 67.99
CA CYS A 823 -100.72 148.00 69.19
C CYS A 823 -101.58 149.25 68.94
N ALA A 824 -102.04 149.46 67.70
CA ALA A 824 -102.88 150.58 67.27
C ALA A 824 -102.33 151.99 67.49
N LEU A 825 -101.09 152.14 67.95
CA LEU A 825 -100.39 153.43 68.06
C LEU A 825 -100.24 154.08 66.69
N SER A 826 -100.50 155.39 66.62
CA SER A 826 -100.43 156.12 65.36
C SER A 826 -99.00 156.36 64.91
N PHE A 827 -98.69 156.10 63.63
CA PHE A 827 -97.35 156.30 63.08
C PHE A 827 -97.39 156.94 61.68
N GLY A 828 -96.40 157.79 61.38
CA GLY A 828 -96.21 158.40 60.07
C GLY A 828 -95.21 157.64 59.20
N ALA A 829 -95.12 158.02 57.91
CA ALA A 829 -94.16 157.39 56.99
C ALA A 829 -92.70 157.53 57.45
N ASN A 830 -92.35 158.63 58.13
CA ASN A 830 -91.01 158.85 58.68
C ASN A 830 -90.66 157.95 59.87
N ASP A 831 -91.68 157.36 60.51
CA ASP A 831 -91.54 156.46 61.66
C ASP A 831 -91.31 155.00 61.24
N VAL A 832 -91.28 154.69 59.93
CA VAL A 832 -90.97 153.35 59.42
C VAL A 832 -89.52 153.33 58.95
N LYS A 833 -88.70 152.45 59.55
CA LYS A 833 -87.30 152.28 59.20
C LYS A 833 -87.03 150.84 58.77
N PRO A 834 -86.24 150.61 57.71
CA PRO A 834 -85.81 149.27 57.33
C PRO A 834 -84.85 148.70 58.37
N ILE A 835 -84.90 147.39 58.54
CA ILE A 835 -84.01 146.61 59.39
C ILE A 835 -83.53 145.37 58.63
N TYR A 836 -82.34 144.88 58.99
CA TYR A 836 -81.76 143.66 58.43
C TYR A 836 -81.60 142.66 59.57
N ILE A 837 -82.19 141.45 59.45
CA ILE A 837 -82.17 140.36 60.47
C ILE A 837 -81.41 139.16 59.93
#